data_AF-A0AAD8XWW3-F1
#
_entry.id   AF-A0AAD8XWW3-F1
#
_cell.length_a   1.000
_cell.length_b   1.000
_cell.length_c   1.000
_cell.angle_alpha   90.00
_cell.angle_beta   90.00
_cell.angle_gamma   90.00
#
_symmetry.space_group_name_H-M   'P 1'
#
loop_
_entity.id
_entity.type
_entity.pdbx_description
1 polymer ?
#
loop_
_entity_poly.entity_id
_entity_poly.type
_entity_poly.pdbx_seq_one_letter_code
_entity_poly.pdbx_strand_id
1 'polypeptide(L)'
;FSKSIVAAVTISRSIQSSSLTRLPPSYACPTRAMAAANGTKRRTMPRRRTTKTSRMSVVIPSVIVAVLLIYLHLTSKQLQQILEDAESGEEASPELVVALSDQTIDLIVQTAAEQLQQQQQQQHRPEAFDEQFQTDDDVDKKALQWLQSNEKNQIGHNEVVNSPPKFNPPPSYWEHHHQEFNENNSALLDKQNLSLLRKQQLKQRRNKLRHPILPKKVITVVGPESSGSTFLATTLAVAVGADLGKTNNVNRRRARSVDGKFEIQHLSLPWGWHCEDNSSDEIRVNIVDALVPGECFSYELGPSLDPAFAEQLFERKGAKPLEMPRYGPQTENEAQILQQCRDEVFISEQSNSSCGAKCGAGVFNGYALYPQRFSVNITSHIEWYSQRGVDVTVILSTRDRSISQRGKEKGHCKIKDVGKREDEVALELMKEGLDKYGAFGSIGRDRVIVSSYEALMSMKDEYLFGLYKQLRVNSTYVPSFVDGNEKYVTDANEANMDNNSVASKHDVLAQQPKPMASDANPKDSLLPKKLITVVGLEGSGSTFLSTALDRVVATDGETRLQHISLPQGRTCQMSLINPITVDALVPEECFRYEHKLKDFDLLNIKRCQDEVHISENNNNNNNKEGLKWSCGAKCGEGQFSGFALYPERFHVNVTSHIQWYLTRGVDVKVVLMLRDKTISTKEKLRNRRCDIPLEVANVEDDTSMKIMREAYQTYGEERVTVVSYEGLMQFKQSYLFEIYKSLGFESTYIPDFVDENRMYVAQDRQHQLHGSSLHKKRHVEG
;
A
#
# COMPACT_ATOMS: atom_id res chain seq x y z
N PHE A 1 -41.28 -10.96 -23.75
CA PHE A 1 -41.92 -10.11 -22.71
C PHE A 1 -43.42 -10.38 -22.53
N SER A 2 -44.25 -10.31 -23.58
CA SER A 2 -45.73 -10.39 -23.49
C SER A 2 -46.32 -11.59 -22.71
N LYS A 3 -45.67 -12.75 -22.67
CA LYS A 3 -46.15 -13.93 -21.92
C LYS A 3 -45.93 -13.87 -20.39
N SER A 4 -45.07 -12.99 -19.88
CA SER A 4 -44.78 -12.91 -18.44
C SER A 4 -45.80 -12.09 -17.64
N ILE A 5 -46.52 -11.17 -18.31
CA ILE A 5 -47.48 -10.25 -17.66
C ILE A 5 -48.78 -10.97 -17.28
N VAL A 6 -49.21 -11.96 -18.07
CA VAL A 6 -50.46 -12.72 -17.84
C VAL A 6 -50.41 -13.55 -16.55
N ALA A 7 -49.22 -13.99 -16.12
CA ALA A 7 -49.06 -14.77 -14.88
C ALA A 7 -49.22 -13.94 -13.59
N ALA A 8 -48.91 -12.64 -13.63
CA ALA A 8 -48.90 -11.79 -12.44
C ALA A 8 -50.30 -11.36 -11.97
N VAL A 9 -51.27 -11.24 -12.89
CA VAL A 9 -52.61 -10.68 -12.61
C VAL A 9 -53.50 -11.67 -11.82
N THR A 10 -53.30 -12.97 -12.00
CA THR A 10 -54.19 -14.02 -11.45
C THR A 10 -54.01 -14.25 -9.93
N ILE A 11 -52.90 -13.82 -9.34
CA ILE A 11 -52.54 -14.18 -7.95
C ILE A 11 -53.22 -13.27 -6.90
N SER A 12 -53.78 -12.12 -7.28
CA SER A 12 -54.40 -11.15 -6.35
C SER A 12 -55.87 -11.43 -5.99
N ARG A 13 -56.38 -12.66 -6.17
CA ARG A 13 -57.77 -13.04 -5.82
C ARG A 13 -57.91 -14.45 -5.19
N SER A 14 -57.27 -14.72 -4.05
CA SER A 14 -57.65 -15.87 -3.19
C SER A 14 -57.06 -15.84 -1.76
N ILE A 15 -57.50 -14.93 -0.88
CA ILE A 15 -57.39 -15.13 0.59
C ILE A 15 -58.65 -14.64 1.31
N GLN A 16 -59.60 -15.55 1.55
CA GLN A 16 -60.64 -15.45 2.59
C GLN A 16 -61.18 -16.86 2.93
N SER A 17 -61.93 -16.96 4.05
CA SER A 17 -62.66 -18.16 4.55
C SER A 17 -61.89 -19.48 4.81
N SER A 18 -61.31 -19.57 6.02
CA SER A 18 -61.69 -20.51 7.11
C SER A 18 -61.60 -22.06 7.01
N SER A 19 -60.97 -22.60 8.07
CA SER A 19 -61.45 -23.68 8.99
C SER A 19 -61.30 -25.20 8.72
N LEU A 20 -60.48 -25.81 9.61
CA LEU A 20 -60.74 -27.01 10.44
C LEU A 20 -60.61 -28.48 9.92
N THR A 21 -60.06 -29.29 10.85
CA THR A 21 -60.28 -30.73 11.16
C THR A 21 -59.50 -31.89 10.49
N ARG A 22 -58.95 -32.73 11.42
CA ARG A 22 -58.72 -34.20 11.42
C ARG A 22 -57.41 -34.83 10.89
N LEU A 23 -56.75 -35.48 11.86
CA LEU A 23 -55.77 -36.60 11.83
C LEU A 23 -56.50 -37.97 11.64
N PRO A 24 -55.86 -39.18 11.71
CA PRO A 24 -54.45 -39.66 11.57
C PRO A 24 -54.40 -40.82 10.49
N PRO A 25 -53.62 -41.96 10.54
CA PRO A 25 -52.47 -42.40 11.37
C PRO A 25 -51.31 -43.16 10.67
N SER A 26 -50.26 -43.47 11.48
CA SER A 26 -49.25 -44.58 11.34
C SER A 26 -48.26 -44.50 10.15
N TYR A 27 -46.98 -44.90 10.24
CA TYR A 27 -46.18 -45.77 11.14
C TYR A 27 -44.77 -45.15 11.35
N ALA A 28 -43.86 -45.49 12.29
CA ALA A 28 -43.88 -46.28 13.55
C ALA A 28 -42.58 -45.97 14.38
N CYS A 29 -42.10 -46.92 15.20
CA CYS A 29 -40.84 -46.94 15.98
C CYS A 29 -40.22 -48.38 15.83
N PRO A 30 -39.15 -48.86 16.53
CA PRO A 30 -38.54 -48.47 17.82
C PRO A 30 -36.97 -48.42 17.79
N THR A 31 -36.16 -48.50 18.86
CA THR A 31 -36.00 -47.73 20.12
C THR A 31 -34.59 -47.98 20.70
N ARG A 32 -33.95 -47.01 21.39
CA ARG A 32 -33.07 -47.29 22.55
C ARG A 32 -33.02 -46.10 23.52
N ALA A 33 -32.72 -46.34 24.80
CA ALA A 33 -32.89 -45.37 25.89
C ALA A 33 -31.89 -45.55 27.05
N MET A 34 -31.63 -44.46 27.78
CA MET A 34 -31.33 -44.33 29.23
C MET A 34 -31.26 -42.82 29.54
N ALA A 35 -32.12 -42.26 30.39
CA ALA A 35 -32.01 -42.16 31.86
C ALA A 35 -30.83 -41.23 32.29
N ALA A 36 -31.06 -39.97 32.69
CA ALA A 36 -31.48 -39.50 34.03
C ALA A 36 -30.29 -38.82 34.77
N ALA A 37 -30.38 -37.75 35.59
CA ALA A 37 -31.48 -36.89 36.05
C ALA A 37 -30.98 -35.49 36.55
N ASN A 38 -31.91 -34.65 37.04
CA ASN A 38 -31.74 -33.47 37.93
C ASN A 38 -31.19 -32.14 37.36
N GLY A 39 -31.66 -31.00 37.90
CA GLY A 39 -31.01 -29.69 37.68
C GLY A 39 -31.85 -28.39 37.66
N THR A 40 -33.17 -28.41 37.91
CA THR A 40 -34.05 -27.24 37.70
C THR A 40 -33.81 -26.06 38.66
N LYS A 41 -33.29 -24.93 38.15
CA LYS A 41 -33.40 -23.60 38.80
C LYS A 41 -33.96 -22.56 37.82
N ARG A 42 -35.21 -22.13 38.07
CA ARG A 42 -35.83 -20.99 37.35
C ARG A 42 -35.06 -19.69 37.65
N ARG A 43 -34.82 -18.88 36.62
CA ARG A 43 -34.42 -17.48 36.76
C ARG A 43 -35.32 -16.60 35.88
N THR A 44 -35.75 -15.47 36.42
CA THR A 44 -36.78 -14.60 35.82
C THR A 44 -36.22 -13.69 34.72
N MET A 45 -36.90 -13.65 33.57
CA MET A 45 -36.59 -12.74 32.45
C MET A 45 -37.12 -11.30 32.70
N PRO A 46 -36.30 -10.24 32.53
CA PRO A 46 -36.76 -8.87 32.60
C PRO A 46 -37.35 -8.37 31.26
N ARG A 47 -38.69 -8.29 31.20
CA ARG A 47 -39.50 -7.23 30.57
C ARG A 47 -38.79 -6.37 29.50
N ARG A 48 -38.92 -6.73 28.21
CA ARG A 48 -38.54 -5.86 27.08
C ARG A 48 -39.19 -4.47 27.20
N ARG A 49 -38.41 -3.40 27.05
CA ARG A 49 -38.94 -2.06 26.74
C ARG A 49 -39.19 -1.97 25.22
N THR A 50 -40.33 -1.42 24.83
CA THR A 50 -40.61 -1.04 23.44
C THR A 50 -40.02 0.35 23.16
N THR A 51 -39.10 0.45 22.21
CA THR A 51 -38.65 1.73 21.66
C THR A 51 -39.66 2.20 20.61
N LYS A 52 -40.06 3.48 20.70
CA LYS A 52 -41.11 4.09 19.87
C LYS A 52 -40.44 4.78 18.67
N THR A 53 -40.25 4.07 17.57
CA THR A 53 -39.69 4.64 16.33
C THR A 53 -40.68 5.60 15.67
N SER A 54 -40.18 6.77 15.26
CA SER A 54 -40.96 7.82 14.59
C SER A 54 -41.22 7.46 13.13
N ARG A 55 -42.50 7.45 12.72
CA ARG A 55 -42.89 7.28 11.31
C ARG A 55 -42.76 8.59 10.53
N MET A 56 -41.56 8.89 10.03
CA MET A 56 -41.33 9.88 8.97
C MET A 56 -40.19 9.43 8.05
N SER A 57 -40.51 8.53 7.10
CA SER A 57 -39.82 8.39 5.79
C SER A 57 -40.53 7.29 4.97
N VAL A 58 -41.54 7.69 4.19
CA VAL A 58 -42.23 6.81 3.21
C VAL A 58 -42.65 7.59 1.96
N VAL A 59 -42.92 8.90 2.10
CA VAL A 59 -43.36 9.77 0.98
C VAL A 59 -42.30 9.88 -0.12
N ILE A 60 -41.03 10.07 0.22
CA ILE A 60 -39.96 10.35 -0.76
C ILE A 60 -39.77 9.19 -1.76
N PRO A 61 -39.63 7.91 -1.34
CA PRO A 61 -39.55 6.79 -2.29
C PRO A 61 -40.77 6.68 -3.22
N SER A 62 -41.99 6.93 -2.70
CA SER A 62 -43.21 6.86 -3.51
C SER A 62 -43.29 7.95 -4.59
N VAL A 63 -42.80 9.15 -4.32
CA VAL A 63 -42.72 10.23 -5.31
C VAL A 63 -41.71 9.90 -6.41
N ILE A 64 -40.53 9.38 -6.06
CA ILE A 64 -39.50 8.98 -7.05
C ILE A 64 -40.04 7.89 -7.99
N VAL A 65 -40.71 6.87 -7.45
CA VAL A 65 -41.36 5.82 -8.27
C VAL A 65 -42.45 6.38 -9.18
N ALA A 66 -43.25 7.34 -8.71
CA ALA A 66 -44.28 7.97 -9.54
C ALA A 66 -43.67 8.77 -10.72
N VAL A 67 -42.59 9.53 -10.48
CA VAL A 67 -41.89 10.29 -11.54
C VAL A 67 -41.28 9.34 -12.58
N LEU A 68 -40.62 8.26 -12.15
CA LEU A 68 -40.05 7.26 -13.07
C LEU A 68 -41.13 6.56 -13.92
N LEU A 69 -42.31 6.27 -13.36
CA LEU A 69 -43.43 5.69 -14.11
C LEU A 69 -44.03 6.67 -15.13
N ILE A 70 -44.09 7.97 -14.81
CA ILE A 70 -44.53 9.01 -15.75
C ILE A 70 -43.51 9.15 -16.90
N TYR A 71 -42.21 9.16 -16.59
CA TYR A 71 -41.14 9.19 -17.60
C TYR A 71 -41.20 7.98 -18.55
N LEU A 72 -41.35 6.77 -18.00
CA LEU A 72 -41.54 5.54 -18.78
C LEU A 72 -42.80 5.58 -19.67
N HIS A 73 -43.88 6.21 -19.21
CA HIS A 73 -45.09 6.34 -20.03
C HIS A 73 -44.93 7.37 -21.17
N LEU A 74 -44.26 8.49 -20.93
CA LEU A 74 -43.98 9.52 -21.94
C LEU A 74 -43.05 9.00 -23.03
N THR A 75 -41.92 8.40 -22.64
CA THR A 75 -40.97 7.77 -23.57
C THR A 75 -41.59 6.61 -24.34
N SER A 76 -42.43 5.79 -23.71
CA SER A 76 -43.20 4.75 -24.41
C SER A 76 -44.15 5.33 -25.47
N LYS A 77 -44.76 6.50 -25.22
CA LYS A 77 -45.63 7.16 -26.21
C LYS A 77 -44.85 7.75 -27.37
N GLN A 78 -43.72 8.41 -27.12
CA GLN A 78 -42.85 8.92 -28.17
C GLN A 78 -42.34 7.77 -29.06
N LEU A 79 -41.95 6.65 -28.46
CA LEU A 79 -41.52 5.46 -29.20
C LEU A 79 -42.65 4.82 -30.03
N GLN A 80 -43.89 4.80 -29.51
CA GLN A 80 -45.05 4.37 -30.30
C GLN A 80 -45.31 5.29 -31.49
N GLN A 81 -45.24 6.60 -31.29
CA GLN A 81 -45.49 7.55 -32.38
C GLN A 81 -44.42 7.46 -33.48
N ILE A 82 -43.14 7.31 -33.13
CA ILE A 82 -42.06 7.03 -34.09
C ILE A 82 -42.29 5.72 -34.87
N LEU A 83 -42.91 4.71 -34.24
CA LEU A 83 -43.29 3.45 -34.89
C LEU A 83 -44.50 3.62 -35.83
N GLU A 84 -45.53 4.37 -35.43
CA GLU A 84 -46.70 4.67 -36.26
C GLU A 84 -46.31 5.54 -37.48
N ASP A 85 -45.42 6.53 -37.29
CA ASP A 85 -44.84 7.33 -38.36
C ASP A 85 -44.00 6.46 -39.31
N ALA A 86 -43.20 5.53 -38.80
CA ALA A 86 -42.40 4.60 -39.63
C ALA A 86 -43.23 3.55 -40.39
N GLU A 87 -44.39 3.13 -39.88
CA GLU A 87 -45.32 2.27 -40.61
C GLU A 87 -46.12 3.02 -41.69
N SER A 88 -46.13 4.37 -41.68
CA SER A 88 -46.86 5.19 -42.68
C SER A 88 -46.23 5.20 -44.08
N GLY A 89 -44.94 4.89 -44.20
CA GLY A 89 -44.23 4.74 -45.47
C GLY A 89 -43.58 6.01 -46.04
N GLU A 90 -43.57 7.13 -45.32
CA GLU A 90 -42.68 8.27 -45.65
C GLU A 90 -41.25 8.01 -45.13
N GLU A 91 -40.23 8.31 -45.95
CA GLU A 91 -38.82 8.11 -45.56
C GLU A 91 -38.38 9.15 -44.51
N ALA A 92 -38.41 8.77 -43.24
CA ALA A 92 -37.92 9.60 -42.14
C ALA A 92 -36.42 9.94 -42.32
N SER A 93 -36.10 11.22 -42.50
CA SER A 93 -34.72 11.68 -42.71
C SER A 93 -33.80 11.27 -41.54
N PRO A 94 -32.65 10.64 -41.81
CA PRO A 94 -31.67 10.28 -40.77
C PRO A 94 -31.20 11.46 -39.91
N GLU A 95 -31.19 12.68 -40.45
CA GLU A 95 -30.81 13.89 -39.72
C GLU A 95 -31.75 14.19 -38.54
N LEU A 96 -33.04 13.86 -38.66
CA LEU A 96 -34.03 14.14 -37.60
C LEU A 96 -33.80 13.26 -36.36
N VAL A 97 -33.41 11.99 -36.59
CA VAL A 97 -33.13 11.01 -35.53
C VAL A 97 -31.85 11.37 -34.76
N VAL A 98 -30.84 11.88 -35.47
CA VAL A 98 -29.59 12.36 -34.85
C VAL A 98 -29.81 13.69 -34.12
N ALA A 99 -30.51 14.66 -34.72
CA ALA A 99 -30.77 15.95 -34.10
C ALA A 99 -31.57 15.85 -32.79
N LEU A 100 -32.52 14.91 -32.71
CA LEU A 100 -33.32 14.66 -31.50
C LEU A 100 -32.57 13.88 -30.41
N SER A 101 -31.51 13.14 -30.75
CA SER A 101 -30.65 12.48 -29.77
C SER A 101 -29.93 13.51 -28.91
N ASP A 102 -29.06 14.30 -29.53
CA ASP A 102 -27.97 14.93 -28.81
C ASP A 102 -28.43 16.18 -28.05
N GLN A 103 -29.25 17.04 -28.68
CA GLN A 103 -29.83 18.22 -28.01
C GLN A 103 -30.74 17.84 -26.83
N THR A 104 -31.47 16.72 -26.92
CA THR A 104 -32.38 16.30 -25.84
C THR A 104 -31.59 15.72 -24.67
N ILE A 105 -30.51 14.97 -24.93
CA ILE A 105 -29.64 14.41 -23.90
C ILE A 105 -28.89 15.54 -23.17
N ASP A 106 -28.26 16.47 -23.88
CA ASP A 106 -27.53 17.59 -23.26
C ASP A 106 -28.46 18.47 -22.41
N LEU A 107 -29.67 18.79 -22.89
CA LEU A 107 -30.65 19.56 -22.13
C LEU A 107 -31.11 18.83 -20.85
N ILE A 108 -31.26 17.49 -20.91
CA ILE A 108 -31.60 16.68 -19.73
C ILE A 108 -30.43 16.64 -18.74
N VAL A 109 -29.18 16.47 -19.21
CA VAL A 109 -27.98 16.47 -18.37
C VAL A 109 -27.80 17.82 -17.68
N GLN A 110 -27.95 18.93 -18.40
CA GLN A 110 -27.91 20.27 -17.83
C GLN A 110 -29.02 20.50 -16.80
N THR A 111 -30.28 20.15 -17.13
CA THR A 111 -31.42 20.29 -16.21
C THR A 111 -31.23 19.46 -14.93
N ALA A 112 -30.67 18.25 -15.05
CA ALA A 112 -30.36 17.38 -13.91
C ALA A 112 -29.23 17.96 -13.04
N ALA A 113 -28.19 18.55 -13.64
CA ALA A 113 -27.12 19.23 -12.91
C ALA A 113 -27.64 20.46 -12.16
N GLU A 114 -28.46 21.30 -12.80
CA GLU A 114 -29.08 22.47 -12.18
C GLU A 114 -30.02 22.09 -11.02
N GLN A 115 -30.83 21.03 -11.16
CA GLN A 115 -31.64 20.51 -10.06
C GLN A 115 -30.79 19.96 -8.90
N LEU A 116 -29.70 19.24 -9.20
CA LEU A 116 -28.80 18.72 -8.16
C LEU A 116 -28.13 19.88 -7.40
N GLN A 117 -27.71 20.93 -8.10
CA GLN A 117 -27.12 22.13 -7.51
C GLN A 117 -28.12 22.90 -6.64
N GLN A 118 -29.37 23.06 -7.08
CA GLN A 118 -30.44 23.62 -6.23
C GLN A 118 -30.71 22.75 -4.99
N GLN A 119 -30.65 21.42 -5.11
CA GLN A 119 -30.89 20.53 -4.00
C GLN A 119 -29.76 20.58 -2.95
N GLN A 120 -28.51 20.75 -3.39
CA GLN A 120 -27.36 21.00 -2.51
C GLN A 120 -27.48 22.36 -1.79
N GLN A 121 -27.89 23.42 -2.49
CA GLN A 121 -28.16 24.73 -1.88
C GLN A 121 -29.28 24.68 -0.83
N GLN A 122 -30.32 23.86 -1.05
CA GLN A 122 -31.39 23.67 -0.07
C GLN A 122 -30.99 22.84 1.17
N GLN A 123 -29.94 22.01 1.08
CA GLN A 123 -29.39 21.29 2.24
C GLN A 123 -28.51 22.18 3.13
N HIS A 124 -27.93 23.26 2.59
CA HIS A 124 -27.19 24.26 3.35
C HIS A 124 -28.07 25.40 3.89
N ARG A 125 -29.14 25.04 4.62
CA ARG A 125 -29.95 26.00 5.41
C ARG A 125 -29.85 25.69 6.91
N PRO A 126 -28.91 26.32 7.65
CA PRO A 126 -28.82 26.17 9.09
C PRO A 126 -30.06 26.70 9.81
N GLU A 127 -30.51 26.01 10.86
CA GLU A 127 -31.35 26.63 11.89
C GLU A 127 -30.45 27.52 12.77
N ALA A 128 -30.94 28.70 13.16
CA ALA A 128 -30.12 29.73 13.78
C ALA A 128 -29.72 29.39 15.24
N PHE A 129 -28.43 29.50 15.53
CA PHE A 129 -27.88 29.68 16.87
C PHE A 129 -26.78 30.74 16.78
N ASP A 130 -26.79 31.72 17.68
CA ASP A 130 -25.87 32.84 17.68
C ASP A 130 -24.49 32.45 18.25
N GLU A 131 -23.48 32.31 17.38
CA GLU A 131 -22.09 32.46 17.78
C GLU A 131 -21.25 33.06 16.63
N GLN A 132 -20.38 34.02 16.96
CA GLN A 132 -19.85 34.99 16.00
C GLN A 132 -18.50 34.55 15.42
N PHE A 133 -18.53 33.87 14.26
CA PHE A 133 -17.30 33.50 13.52
C PHE A 133 -16.91 34.50 12.44
N GLN A 134 -15.60 34.70 12.28
CA GLN A 134 -15.00 35.46 11.19
C GLN A 134 -14.83 34.56 9.95
N THR A 135 -14.94 35.14 8.76
CA THR A 135 -14.81 34.44 7.46
C THR A 135 -13.37 34.41 6.96
N ASP A 136 -13.00 33.35 6.22
CA ASP A 136 -11.61 33.07 5.80
C ASP A 136 -10.94 34.16 4.95
N ASP A 137 -11.71 35.00 4.24
CA ASP A 137 -11.21 36.19 3.51
C ASP A 137 -10.35 37.13 4.38
N ASP A 138 -10.57 37.14 5.70
CA ASP A 138 -9.83 37.97 6.67
C ASP A 138 -8.55 37.30 7.19
N VAL A 139 -8.28 36.05 6.81
CA VAL A 139 -7.04 35.29 7.10
C VAL A 139 -6.02 35.53 5.99
N ASP A 140 -6.39 35.32 4.73
CA ASP A 140 -5.48 35.50 3.58
C ASP A 140 -5.00 36.94 3.44
N LYS A 141 -5.85 37.92 3.77
CA LYS A 141 -5.47 39.34 3.85
C LYS A 141 -4.33 39.59 4.84
N LYS A 142 -4.35 38.90 5.99
CA LYS A 142 -3.29 39.02 7.02
C LYS A 142 -2.04 38.25 6.62
N ALA A 143 -2.15 37.12 5.93
CA ALA A 143 -1.01 36.40 5.36
C ALA A 143 -0.25 37.23 4.31
N LEU A 144 -0.97 37.85 3.37
CA LEU A 144 -0.40 38.79 2.39
C LEU A 144 0.26 40.01 3.04
N GLN A 145 -0.40 40.60 4.06
CA GLN A 145 0.15 41.74 4.78
C GLN A 145 1.41 41.39 5.60
N TRP A 146 1.50 40.15 6.11
CA TRP A 146 2.69 39.65 6.78
C TRP A 146 3.86 39.43 5.81
N LEU A 147 3.62 38.82 4.65
CA LEU A 147 4.65 38.64 3.61
C LEU A 147 5.23 39.98 3.14
N GLN A 148 4.37 40.96 2.82
CA GLN A 148 4.78 42.32 2.42
C GLN A 148 5.53 43.10 3.51
N SER A 149 5.42 42.68 4.79
CA SER A 149 6.18 43.29 5.90
C SER A 149 7.62 42.78 6.01
N ASN A 150 7.92 41.59 5.50
CA ASN A 150 9.24 40.96 5.64
C ASN A 150 10.24 41.34 4.54
N GLU A 151 9.79 41.60 3.30
CA GLU A 151 10.68 41.97 2.18
C GLU A 151 11.47 43.28 2.42
N LYS A 152 10.98 44.18 3.28
CA LYS A 152 11.61 45.49 3.51
C LYS A 152 12.80 45.48 4.48
N ASN A 153 13.12 44.33 5.10
CA ASN A 153 14.12 44.24 6.17
C ASN A 153 15.41 43.48 5.79
N GLN A 154 15.68 43.21 4.50
CA GLN A 154 16.92 42.55 4.05
C GLN A 154 17.92 43.49 3.33
N ILE A 155 18.15 44.69 3.89
CA ILE A 155 19.33 45.50 3.57
C ILE A 155 19.90 46.10 4.87
N GLY A 156 21.00 45.53 5.40
CA GLY A 156 21.83 46.22 6.39
C GLY A 156 22.45 45.37 7.52
N HIS A 157 23.77 45.23 7.46
CA HIS A 157 24.73 45.10 8.58
C HIS A 157 24.73 43.87 9.53
N ASN A 158 25.95 43.43 9.81
CA ASN A 158 26.29 42.57 10.95
C ASN A 158 26.28 43.39 12.25
N GLU A 159 25.69 42.88 13.33
CA GLU A 159 26.15 43.20 14.69
C GLU A 159 25.79 42.10 15.72
N VAL A 160 26.36 42.20 16.92
CA VAL A 160 26.39 41.12 17.93
C VAL A 160 25.11 41.10 18.79
N VAL A 161 24.37 39.99 18.75
CA VAL A 161 23.16 39.81 19.56
C VAL A 161 23.51 39.45 21.00
N ASN A 162 23.20 40.37 21.92
CA ASN A 162 23.20 40.13 23.37
C ASN A 162 21.90 39.46 23.85
N SER A 163 21.84 39.11 25.13
CA SER A 163 20.84 38.23 25.76
C SER A 163 19.35 38.61 25.53
N PRO A 164 18.43 37.64 25.53
CA PRO A 164 17.00 37.85 25.29
C PRO A 164 16.31 38.71 26.37
N PRO A 165 15.19 39.39 26.04
CA PRO A 165 14.56 40.38 26.90
C PRO A 165 13.86 39.77 28.14
N LYS A 166 13.86 40.53 29.24
CA LYS A 166 13.09 40.20 30.45
C LYS A 166 11.60 40.49 30.23
N PHE A 167 10.75 39.54 30.61
CA PHE A 167 9.30 39.69 30.62
C PHE A 167 8.83 40.45 31.87
N ASN A 168 8.13 41.58 31.68
CA ASN A 168 7.49 42.33 32.74
C ASN A 168 5.95 42.14 32.65
N PRO A 169 5.32 41.38 33.56
CA PRO A 169 3.85 41.24 33.59
C PRO A 169 3.16 42.55 34.00
N PRO A 170 1.89 42.78 33.57
CA PRO A 170 1.15 44.00 33.89
C PRO A 170 0.71 44.07 35.38
N PRO A 171 0.38 45.27 35.90
CA PRO A 171 0.28 45.51 37.34
C PRO A 171 -0.77 44.68 38.11
N SER A 172 -1.84 44.22 37.45
CA SER A 172 -2.95 43.50 38.09
C SER A 172 -2.70 41.99 38.30
N TYR A 173 -1.51 41.48 38.00
CA TYR A 173 -1.22 40.03 38.08
C TYR A 173 -1.09 39.48 39.52
N TRP A 174 -1.07 40.34 40.55
CA TRP A 174 -0.77 39.97 41.93
C TRP A 174 -1.90 40.26 42.96
N GLU A 175 -3.03 40.82 42.54
CA GLU A 175 -4.11 41.21 43.46
C GLU A 175 -5.10 40.07 43.78
N HIS A 176 -4.58 39.01 44.42
CA HIS A 176 -5.39 38.08 45.21
C HIS A 176 -4.84 38.02 46.64
N HIS A 177 -5.69 38.28 47.63
CA HIS A 177 -5.30 38.26 49.03
C HIS A 177 -4.66 36.92 49.43
N HIS A 178 -3.48 36.98 50.03
CA HIS A 178 -2.91 35.83 50.74
C HIS A 178 -3.81 35.46 51.92
N GLN A 179 -4.65 34.45 51.73
CA GLN A 179 -5.36 33.82 52.82
C GLN A 179 -4.36 32.97 53.61
N GLU A 180 -3.95 33.45 54.79
CA GLU A 180 -2.95 32.80 55.62
C GLU A 180 -3.36 31.37 56.00
N PHE A 181 -2.61 30.38 55.50
CA PHE A 181 -2.81 28.98 55.85
C PHE A 181 -2.27 28.72 57.27
N ASN A 182 -3.14 28.92 58.27
CA ASN A 182 -2.84 28.61 59.66
C ASN A 182 -2.66 27.09 59.83
N GLU A 183 -1.41 26.64 59.92
CA GLU A 183 -0.99 25.23 59.77
C GLU A 183 -1.65 24.27 60.77
N ASN A 184 -2.09 24.80 61.93
CA ASN A 184 -2.63 24.05 63.06
C ASN A 184 -3.96 23.30 62.78
N ASN A 185 -4.68 23.62 61.69
CA ASN A 185 -5.97 23.00 61.37
C ASN A 185 -5.90 21.89 60.30
N SER A 186 -4.72 21.58 59.76
CA SER A 186 -4.56 20.61 58.66
C SER A 186 -4.76 19.12 59.07
N ALA A 187 -4.68 18.81 60.36
CA ALA A 187 -4.57 17.44 60.87
C ALA A 187 -5.83 16.55 60.72
N LEU A 188 -7.00 17.13 60.40
CA LEU A 188 -8.29 16.41 60.34
C LEU A 188 -8.99 16.46 58.97
N LEU A 189 -8.30 16.83 57.88
CA LEU A 189 -8.87 16.71 56.53
C LEU A 189 -8.92 15.22 56.12
N ASP A 190 -10.09 14.64 56.35
CA ASP A 190 -10.36 13.22 56.48
C ASP A 190 -9.59 12.26 55.53
N LYS A 191 -8.74 11.42 56.16
CA LYS A 191 -8.02 10.31 55.50
C LYS A 191 -8.98 9.30 54.85
N GLN A 192 -10.22 9.14 55.32
CA GLN A 192 -11.19 8.26 54.68
C GLN A 192 -11.60 8.78 53.30
N ASN A 193 -11.87 10.07 53.14
CA ASN A 193 -12.18 10.70 51.85
C ASN A 193 -11.02 10.60 50.85
N LEU A 194 -9.76 10.85 51.26
CA LEU A 194 -8.59 10.57 50.41
C LEU A 194 -8.48 9.08 50.05
N SER A 195 -8.80 8.17 50.99
CA SER A 195 -8.89 6.73 50.68
C SER A 195 -10.03 6.42 49.70
N LEU A 196 -11.16 7.14 49.78
CA LEU A 196 -12.35 6.91 48.98
C LEU A 196 -12.12 7.38 47.54
N LEU A 197 -11.53 8.56 47.36
CA LEU A 197 -11.15 9.09 46.04
C LEU A 197 -10.09 8.19 45.39
N ARG A 198 -9.06 7.76 46.14
CA ARG A 198 -8.05 6.80 45.67
C ARG A 198 -8.66 5.43 45.34
N LYS A 199 -9.63 4.94 46.14
CA LYS A 199 -10.41 3.73 45.83
C LYS A 199 -11.31 3.90 44.60
N GLN A 200 -11.93 5.06 44.39
CA GLN A 200 -12.71 5.36 43.18
C GLN A 200 -11.83 5.42 41.94
N GLN A 201 -10.70 6.12 41.99
CA GLN A 201 -9.72 6.15 40.89
C GLN A 201 -9.16 4.74 40.61
N LEU A 202 -8.83 3.95 41.63
CA LEU A 202 -8.40 2.55 41.46
C LEU A 202 -9.52 1.65 40.94
N LYS A 203 -10.79 1.91 41.26
CA LYS A 203 -11.95 1.15 40.77
C LYS A 203 -12.35 1.56 39.35
N GLN A 204 -12.21 2.84 38.98
CA GLN A 204 -12.32 3.33 37.61
C GLN A 204 -11.18 2.80 36.74
N ARG A 205 -9.93 2.82 37.24
CA ARG A 205 -8.80 2.15 36.59
C ARG A 205 -9.06 0.64 36.45
N ARG A 206 -9.45 -0.09 37.50
CA ARG A 206 -9.81 -1.52 37.41
C ARG A 206 -10.99 -1.83 36.49
N ASN A 207 -11.91 -0.90 36.28
CA ASN A 207 -13.01 -1.06 35.32
C ASN A 207 -12.61 -0.71 33.88
N LYS A 208 -11.67 0.24 33.66
CA LYS A 208 -11.02 0.46 32.36
C LYS A 208 -10.03 -0.68 32.02
N LEU A 209 -9.33 -1.24 32.99
CA LEU A 209 -8.37 -2.34 32.83
C LEU A 209 -9.04 -3.73 32.71
N ARG A 210 -10.22 -3.78 32.06
CA ARG A 210 -10.87 -5.02 31.60
C ARG A 210 -10.82 -5.21 30.09
N HIS A 211 -9.99 -4.44 29.39
CA HIS A 211 -9.50 -4.87 28.09
C HIS A 211 -8.63 -6.12 28.29
N PRO A 212 -8.76 -7.16 27.44
CA PRO A 212 -7.81 -8.27 27.45
C PRO A 212 -6.38 -7.75 27.22
N ILE A 213 -5.39 -8.42 27.82
CA ILE A 213 -3.96 -8.07 27.67
C ILE A 213 -3.55 -8.14 26.20
N LEU A 214 -4.07 -9.14 25.49
CA LEU A 214 -3.94 -9.31 24.05
C LEU A 214 -5.04 -8.52 23.30
N PRO A 215 -4.71 -7.81 22.21
CA PRO A 215 -5.70 -7.23 21.31
C PRO A 215 -6.43 -8.32 20.53
N LYS A 216 -7.51 -7.96 19.81
CA LYS A 216 -8.21 -8.92 18.92
C LYS A 216 -7.49 -9.14 17.59
N LYS A 217 -6.84 -8.09 17.08
CA LYS A 217 -6.02 -8.10 15.88
C LYS A 217 -4.67 -7.43 16.13
N VAL A 218 -3.61 -8.03 15.64
CA VAL A 218 -2.26 -7.44 15.54
C VAL A 218 -1.92 -7.24 14.06
N ILE A 219 -1.37 -6.09 13.72
CA ILE A 219 -0.73 -5.84 12.43
C ILE A 219 0.73 -5.47 12.69
N THR A 220 1.66 -6.36 12.35
CA THR A 220 3.09 -6.19 12.62
C THR A 220 3.83 -5.81 11.34
N VAL A 221 4.31 -4.57 11.24
CA VAL A 221 5.14 -4.12 10.13
C VAL A 221 6.61 -4.43 10.42
N VAL A 222 7.25 -5.21 9.56
CA VAL A 222 8.61 -5.74 9.73
C VAL A 222 9.49 -5.31 8.56
N GLY A 223 10.73 -4.90 8.82
CA GLY A 223 11.69 -4.59 7.76
C GLY A 223 13.13 -4.49 8.26
N PRO A 224 14.15 -4.66 7.39
CA PRO A 224 15.57 -4.63 7.80
C PRO A 224 16.05 -3.22 8.21
N GLU A 225 15.33 -2.17 7.82
CA GLU A 225 15.62 -0.79 8.17
C GLU A 225 14.36 -0.08 8.70
N SER A 226 14.56 0.87 9.61
CA SER A 226 13.52 1.59 10.33
C SER A 226 12.61 2.48 9.46
N SER A 227 13.12 3.32 8.56
CA SER A 227 12.35 4.47 8.07
C SER A 227 11.10 4.11 7.24
N GLY A 228 11.19 3.17 6.29
CA GLY A 228 10.01 2.72 5.53
C GLY A 228 9.00 1.94 6.38
N SER A 229 9.50 1.04 7.23
CA SER A 229 8.67 0.22 8.12
C SER A 229 8.01 1.07 9.23
N THR A 230 8.68 2.10 9.75
CA THR A 230 8.13 3.09 10.69
C THR A 230 7.09 3.99 10.02
N PHE A 231 7.32 4.45 8.78
CA PHE A 231 6.34 5.24 8.03
C PHE A 231 5.02 4.46 7.87
N LEU A 232 5.11 3.21 7.41
CA LEU A 232 3.94 2.36 7.21
C LEU A 232 3.24 2.00 8.52
N ALA A 233 3.99 1.65 9.59
CA ALA A 233 3.42 1.38 10.90
C ALA A 233 2.74 2.61 11.52
N THR A 234 3.35 3.80 11.41
CA THR A 234 2.75 5.06 11.90
C THR A 234 1.47 5.38 11.12
N THR A 235 1.48 5.16 9.80
CA THR A 235 0.32 5.37 8.93
C THR A 235 -0.83 4.42 9.30
N LEU A 236 -0.54 3.14 9.50
CA LEU A 236 -1.53 2.15 9.94
C LEU A 236 -2.05 2.42 11.35
N ALA A 237 -1.22 2.95 12.25
CA ALA A 237 -1.63 3.33 13.60
C ALA A 237 -2.70 4.44 13.58
N VAL A 238 -2.49 5.50 12.80
CA VAL A 238 -3.51 6.56 12.63
C VAL A 238 -4.77 5.98 11.97
N ALA A 239 -4.61 5.13 10.95
CA ALA A 239 -5.72 4.52 10.22
C ALA A 239 -6.64 3.62 11.06
N VAL A 240 -6.12 2.92 12.08
CA VAL A 240 -6.94 2.13 13.03
C VAL A 240 -7.41 2.93 14.25
N GLY A 241 -7.21 4.25 14.27
CA GLY A 241 -7.56 5.11 15.40
C GLY A 241 -6.79 4.77 16.68
N ALA A 242 -5.48 4.48 16.55
CA ALA A 242 -4.59 4.30 17.68
C ALA A 242 -4.12 5.65 18.26
N ASP A 243 -4.07 5.73 19.58
CA ASP A 243 -3.47 6.89 20.26
C ASP A 243 -1.95 6.78 20.17
N LEU A 244 -1.33 7.59 19.30
CA LEU A 244 0.12 7.73 19.21
C LEU A 244 0.73 8.55 20.36
N GLY A 245 -0.11 9.11 21.24
CA GLY A 245 0.28 9.97 22.34
C GLY A 245 0.58 11.42 21.90
N LYS A 246 0.21 12.39 22.74
CA LYS A 246 0.66 13.80 22.58
C LYS A 246 2.11 14.02 23.01
N THR A 247 2.77 13.00 23.58
CA THR A 247 4.18 13.02 23.95
C THR A 247 5.04 12.73 22.73
N ASN A 248 5.65 13.77 22.15
CA ASN A 248 6.53 13.69 20.96
C ASN A 248 7.75 12.75 21.09
N ASN A 249 7.98 12.15 22.27
CA ASN A 249 9.10 11.28 22.56
C ASN A 249 8.62 9.85 22.86
N VAL A 250 9.31 8.90 22.24
CA VAL A 250 9.51 7.51 22.70
C VAL A 250 8.37 6.52 22.40
N ASN A 251 8.76 5.33 21.92
CA ASN A 251 7.97 4.13 21.67
C ASN A 251 6.84 4.19 20.62
N ARG A 252 7.05 4.89 19.49
CA ARG A 252 6.29 4.67 18.23
C ARG A 252 6.32 3.22 17.70
N ARG A 253 7.12 2.34 18.31
CA ARG A 253 7.23 0.90 18.01
C ARG A 253 5.93 0.12 18.22
N ARG A 254 4.96 0.65 18.97
CA ARG A 254 3.60 0.09 19.08
C ARG A 254 2.56 1.19 19.18
N ALA A 255 1.36 0.92 18.68
CA ALA A 255 0.20 1.78 18.85
C ALA A 255 -1.07 0.94 18.98
N ARG A 256 -1.88 1.17 20.02
CA ARG A 256 -3.12 0.42 20.25
C ARG A 256 -4.33 1.33 20.00
N SER A 257 -5.28 0.83 19.21
CA SER A 257 -6.59 1.46 18.95
C SER A 257 -7.30 1.85 20.26
N VAL A 258 -8.03 2.96 20.25
CA VAL A 258 -8.75 3.48 21.44
C VAL A 258 -9.77 2.48 22.01
N ASP A 259 -10.29 1.55 21.21
CA ASP A 259 -11.19 0.48 21.65
C ASP A 259 -10.49 -0.84 22.03
N GLY A 260 -9.17 -0.92 21.86
CA GLY A 260 -8.34 -2.08 22.15
C GLY A 260 -8.50 -3.27 21.19
N LYS A 261 -9.18 -3.13 20.04
CA LYS A 261 -9.32 -4.23 19.07
C LYS A 261 -8.04 -4.45 18.28
N PHE A 262 -7.44 -3.39 17.75
CA PHE A 262 -6.21 -3.41 16.96
C PHE A 262 -5.00 -2.98 17.78
N GLU A 263 -3.87 -3.65 17.60
CA GLU A 263 -2.54 -3.16 17.91
C GLU A 263 -1.69 -3.18 16.64
N ILE A 264 -1.04 -2.06 16.33
CA ILE A 264 0.00 -1.99 15.31
C ILE A 264 1.34 -2.14 16.01
N GLN A 265 2.20 -3.01 15.48
CA GLN A 265 3.57 -3.22 15.96
C GLN A 265 4.56 -2.89 14.84
N HIS A 266 5.71 -2.33 15.19
CA HIS A 266 6.79 -2.00 14.27
C HIS A 266 8.09 -2.71 14.70
N LEU A 267 8.62 -3.54 13.81
CA LEU A 267 9.82 -4.33 14.00
C LEU A 267 10.85 -3.99 12.91
N SER A 268 11.71 -3.00 13.18
CA SER A 268 12.99 -2.89 12.48
C SER A 268 13.87 -4.09 12.88
N LEU A 269 14.43 -4.84 11.94
CA LEU A 269 15.27 -6.02 12.23
C LEU A 269 16.77 -5.76 12.02
N PRO A 270 17.63 -6.07 13.01
CA PRO A 270 17.29 -6.40 14.39
C PRO A 270 16.73 -5.18 15.13
N TRP A 271 15.89 -5.47 16.10
CA TRP A 271 15.25 -4.52 16.99
C TRP A 271 16.11 -4.32 18.25
N GLY A 272 15.95 -3.19 18.95
CA GLY A 272 16.72 -2.88 20.16
C GLY A 272 17.71 -1.72 20.02
N TRP A 273 18.87 -1.83 20.69
CA TRP A 273 19.90 -0.77 20.83
C TRP A 273 20.93 -0.79 19.68
N HIS A 274 21.89 0.13 19.65
CA HIS A 274 22.95 0.18 18.62
C HIS A 274 23.85 -1.06 18.60
N CYS A 275 24.53 -1.31 17.49
CA CYS A 275 25.64 -2.26 17.45
C CYS A 275 26.77 -1.81 18.37
N GLU A 276 27.14 -2.63 19.36
CA GLU A 276 28.34 -2.39 20.18
C GLU A 276 29.61 -2.78 19.39
N ASP A 277 30.66 -1.95 19.44
CA ASP A 277 31.99 -2.20 18.83
C ASP A 277 32.83 -3.27 19.58
N ASN A 278 32.19 -4.13 20.38
CA ASN A 278 32.84 -4.87 21.46
C ASN A 278 33.12 -6.36 21.13
N SER A 279 34.42 -6.68 21.19
CA SER A 279 35.08 -7.99 21.01
C SER A 279 35.10 -8.56 19.58
N SER A 280 36.20 -9.28 19.30
CA SER A 280 36.48 -9.95 18.03
C SER A 280 35.82 -11.34 17.92
N ASP A 281 35.02 -11.71 18.91
CA ASP A 281 34.36 -13.00 18.99
C ASP A 281 33.16 -13.05 18.04
N GLU A 282 32.68 -14.25 17.77
CA GLU A 282 31.66 -14.51 16.74
C GLU A 282 30.40 -13.64 16.91
N ILE A 283 30.20 -12.68 16.00
CA ILE A 283 29.02 -11.79 15.97
C ILE A 283 27.74 -12.62 15.79
N ARG A 284 27.09 -12.95 16.91
CA ARG A 284 25.83 -13.68 16.95
C ARG A 284 24.66 -12.70 16.94
N VAL A 285 23.85 -12.75 15.88
CA VAL A 285 22.57 -12.03 15.83
C VAL A 285 21.60 -12.82 16.70
N ASN A 286 21.21 -12.28 17.86
CA ASN A 286 20.21 -12.92 18.71
C ASN A 286 18.86 -13.00 17.96
N ILE A 287 18.13 -14.08 18.14
CA ILE A 287 16.77 -14.26 17.63
C ILE A 287 15.85 -14.61 18.80
N VAL A 288 14.65 -14.05 18.84
CA VAL A 288 13.59 -14.42 19.80
C VAL A 288 12.34 -14.84 19.06
N ASP A 289 11.56 -15.77 19.62
CA ASP A 289 10.41 -16.36 18.94
C ASP A 289 9.30 -15.34 18.63
N ALA A 290 8.88 -14.53 19.59
CA ALA A 290 7.73 -13.64 19.40
C ALA A 290 7.86 -12.36 20.24
N LEU A 291 7.49 -11.21 19.65
CA LEU A 291 7.26 -10.00 20.44
C LEU A 291 5.93 -10.07 21.19
N VAL A 292 5.97 -10.26 22.49
CA VAL A 292 4.80 -10.27 23.40
C VAL A 292 4.37 -8.82 23.75
N PRO A 293 3.21 -8.56 24.37
CA PRO A 293 2.76 -7.21 24.75
C PRO A 293 3.79 -6.40 25.55
N GLY A 294 3.71 -5.06 25.48
CA GLY A 294 4.70 -4.17 26.09
C GLY A 294 4.80 -4.30 27.61
N GLU A 295 3.66 -4.61 28.23
CA GLU A 295 3.50 -4.87 29.67
C GLU A 295 4.07 -6.22 30.12
N CYS A 296 4.57 -7.05 29.18
CA CYS A 296 4.92 -8.45 29.38
C CYS A 296 6.38 -8.79 29.11
N PHE A 297 7.25 -7.81 28.83
CA PHE A 297 8.68 -8.05 28.62
C PHE A 297 9.58 -7.01 29.30
N SER A 298 10.82 -7.40 29.56
CA SER A 298 11.90 -6.54 30.06
C SER A 298 13.23 -6.85 29.35
N TYR A 299 14.19 -5.92 29.40
CA TYR A 299 15.54 -6.12 28.84
C TYR A 299 16.48 -6.82 29.83
N GLU A 300 17.26 -7.80 29.37
CA GLU A 300 18.15 -8.65 30.18
C GLU A 300 19.13 -7.87 31.09
N LEU A 301 19.76 -6.81 30.57
CA LEU A 301 20.78 -6.04 31.32
C LEU A 301 20.20 -4.97 32.26
N GLY A 302 18.89 -4.82 32.32
CA GLY A 302 18.23 -3.93 33.27
C GLY A 302 16.75 -4.24 33.37
N PRO A 303 16.33 -5.40 33.91
CA PRO A 303 14.95 -5.86 33.73
C PRO A 303 13.93 -5.15 34.65
N SER A 304 14.43 -4.28 35.53
CA SER A 304 13.66 -3.29 36.30
C SER A 304 13.43 -1.97 35.56
N LEU A 305 14.08 -1.75 34.41
CA LEU A 305 13.76 -0.66 33.50
C LEU A 305 12.51 -1.04 32.70
N ASP A 306 11.48 -0.20 32.79
CA ASP A 306 10.37 -0.21 31.84
C ASP A 306 10.92 -0.10 30.39
N PRO A 307 10.44 -0.90 29.42
CA PRO A 307 11.01 -0.89 28.08
C PRO A 307 10.99 0.46 27.36
N ALA A 308 9.98 1.31 27.61
CA ALA A 308 9.94 2.66 27.04
C ALA A 308 10.91 3.61 27.75
N PHE A 309 11.07 3.48 29.06
CA PHE A 309 12.12 4.23 29.78
C PHE A 309 13.54 3.81 29.36
N ALA A 310 13.76 2.51 29.13
CA ALA A 310 15.01 1.99 28.57
C ALA A 310 15.29 2.61 27.18
N GLU A 311 14.35 2.48 26.23
CA GLU A 311 14.49 3.07 24.90
C GLU A 311 14.74 4.60 24.95
N GLN A 312 14.04 5.33 25.84
CA GLN A 312 14.27 6.77 26.05
C GLN A 312 15.70 7.12 26.48
N LEU A 313 16.31 6.30 27.34
CA LEU A 313 17.67 6.54 27.83
C LEU A 313 18.69 6.41 26.70
N PHE A 314 18.50 5.45 25.78
CA PHE A 314 19.46 5.17 24.70
C PHE A 314 19.25 6.03 23.45
N GLU A 315 18.04 6.52 23.16
CA GLU A 315 17.80 7.50 22.07
C GLU A 315 18.48 8.86 22.33
N ARG A 316 18.82 9.19 23.59
CA ARG A 316 19.51 10.42 23.98
C ARG A 316 20.99 10.41 23.61
N LYS A 317 21.29 10.74 22.35
CA LYS A 317 22.66 11.03 21.85
C LYS A 317 23.44 11.89 22.86
N GLY A 318 24.57 11.38 23.34
CA GLY A 318 25.45 12.09 24.27
C GLY A 318 25.17 11.84 25.76
N ALA A 319 24.12 11.09 26.13
CA ALA A 319 24.12 10.45 27.43
C ALA A 319 25.34 9.51 27.53
N LYS A 320 26.14 9.65 28.60
CA LYS A 320 27.07 8.57 28.97
C LYS A 320 26.22 7.31 29.16
N PRO A 321 26.64 6.13 28.65
CA PRO A 321 26.01 4.88 29.04
C PRO A 321 25.94 4.84 30.57
N LEU A 322 24.75 4.56 31.11
CA LEU A 322 24.67 4.14 32.50
C LEU A 322 25.57 2.92 32.63
N GLU A 323 26.49 2.94 33.60
CA GLU A 323 27.32 1.79 33.95
C GLU A 323 26.45 0.74 34.67
N MET A 324 25.48 0.20 33.93
CA MET A 324 24.76 -1.00 34.31
C MET A 324 25.79 -2.12 34.37
N PRO A 325 25.92 -2.83 35.50
CA PRO A 325 26.86 -3.92 35.62
C PRO A 325 26.67 -4.94 34.48
N ARG A 326 27.74 -5.27 33.77
CA ARG A 326 27.74 -6.23 32.65
C ARG A 326 27.62 -7.67 33.14
N TYR A 327 26.57 -7.97 33.90
CA TYR A 327 26.15 -9.33 34.25
C TYR A 327 25.42 -9.95 33.05
N GLY A 328 26.20 -10.35 32.04
CA GLY A 328 25.83 -11.50 31.23
C GLY A 328 25.83 -12.77 32.10
N PRO A 329 25.17 -13.86 31.65
CA PRO A 329 25.13 -15.12 32.39
C PRO A 329 26.54 -15.57 32.74
N GLN A 330 26.79 -15.79 34.04
CA GLN A 330 28.08 -16.23 34.58
C GLN A 330 28.34 -17.72 34.33
N THR A 331 27.29 -18.48 33.97
CA THR A 331 27.35 -19.93 33.77
C THR A 331 26.49 -20.37 32.58
N GLU A 332 26.81 -21.54 32.01
CA GLU A 332 25.98 -22.17 30.97
C GLU A 332 24.55 -22.46 31.45
N ASN A 333 24.35 -22.79 32.73
CA ASN A 333 23.03 -22.95 33.32
C ASN A 333 22.23 -21.65 33.29
N GLU A 334 22.83 -20.50 33.63
CA GLU A 334 22.17 -19.20 33.53
C GLU A 334 21.84 -18.84 32.06
N ALA A 335 22.71 -19.18 31.11
CA ALA A 335 22.44 -18.99 29.69
C ALA A 335 21.29 -19.88 29.19
N GLN A 336 21.23 -21.15 29.62
CA GLN A 336 20.11 -22.06 29.31
C GLN A 336 18.80 -21.60 29.94
N ILE A 337 18.83 -21.13 31.20
CA ILE A 337 17.66 -20.56 31.89
C ILE A 337 17.19 -19.30 31.16
N LEU A 338 18.08 -18.37 30.77
CA LEU A 338 17.72 -17.19 29.99
C LEU A 338 17.14 -17.54 28.62
N GLN A 339 17.63 -18.60 27.96
CA GLN A 339 17.03 -19.07 26.71
C GLN A 339 15.62 -19.63 26.95
N GLN A 340 15.42 -20.49 27.95
CA GLN A 340 14.09 -20.92 28.38
C GLN A 340 13.17 -19.74 28.76
N CYS A 341 13.73 -18.64 29.32
CA CYS A 341 12.97 -17.42 29.60
C CYS A 341 12.44 -16.71 28.35
N ARG A 342 13.21 -16.70 27.25
CA ARG A 342 12.82 -16.10 25.96
C ARG A 342 11.68 -16.90 25.31
N ASP A 343 11.69 -18.22 25.50
CA ASP A 343 10.85 -19.15 24.74
C ASP A 343 9.54 -19.51 25.48
N GLU A 344 9.53 -19.63 26.83
CA GLU A 344 8.35 -20.02 27.63
C GLU A 344 7.35 -18.89 27.97
N VAL A 345 7.02 -17.97 27.06
CA VAL A 345 6.11 -16.84 27.38
C VAL A 345 4.62 -17.24 27.38
N PHE A 346 4.21 -17.88 28.48
CA PHE A 346 2.84 -18.34 28.77
C PHE A 346 1.95 -17.24 29.39
N ILE A 347 1.38 -16.34 28.59
CA ILE A 347 0.30 -15.46 29.08
C ILE A 347 -0.94 -16.30 29.45
N SER A 348 -1.19 -16.45 30.75
CA SER A 348 -2.33 -17.16 31.29
C SER A 348 -3.51 -16.23 31.53
N GLU A 349 -4.62 -16.44 30.80
CA GLU A 349 -5.88 -15.70 31.02
C GLU A 349 -6.48 -15.94 32.43
N GLN A 350 -6.08 -17.02 33.12
CA GLN A 350 -6.63 -17.36 34.44
C GLN A 350 -6.08 -16.44 35.55
N SER A 351 -4.90 -15.86 35.36
CA SER A 351 -4.29 -14.87 36.27
C SER A 351 -4.60 -13.43 35.81
N ASN A 352 -5.64 -12.83 36.40
CA ASN A 352 -6.23 -11.52 36.07
C ASN A 352 -5.29 -10.28 36.04
N SER A 353 -3.96 -10.42 36.22
CA SER A 353 -3.03 -9.28 36.29
C SER A 353 -1.54 -9.61 36.10
N SER A 354 -1.17 -10.75 35.52
CA SER A 354 0.24 -11.10 35.30
C SER A 354 0.46 -11.77 33.95
N CYS A 355 1.53 -11.38 33.26
CA CYS A 355 1.90 -11.91 31.94
C CYS A 355 2.38 -13.36 31.96
N GLY A 356 2.43 -13.99 33.13
CA GLY A 356 2.29 -15.45 33.30
C GLY A 356 3.46 -16.31 32.84
N ALA A 357 4.50 -15.70 32.26
CA ALA A 357 5.73 -16.37 31.90
C ALA A 357 6.26 -17.14 33.11
N LYS A 358 6.53 -18.44 32.99
CA LYS A 358 6.94 -19.31 34.11
C LYS A 358 8.38 -19.05 34.58
N CYS A 359 9.02 -18.08 33.95
CA CYS A 359 10.43 -17.84 33.90
C CYS A 359 10.77 -16.47 34.54
N GLY A 360 12.06 -16.25 34.78
CA GLY A 360 12.54 -15.12 35.59
C GLY A 360 12.56 -15.45 37.09
N ALA A 361 13.72 -15.26 37.72
CA ALA A 361 13.90 -15.47 39.16
C ALA A 361 13.58 -14.19 39.96
N GLY A 362 13.12 -14.37 41.21
CA GLY A 362 12.91 -13.26 42.14
C GLY A 362 11.94 -12.19 41.62
N VAL A 363 12.44 -10.98 41.41
CA VAL A 363 11.66 -9.81 40.95
C VAL A 363 11.25 -9.88 39.47
N PHE A 364 11.78 -10.82 38.70
CA PHE A 364 11.54 -10.93 37.24
C PHE A 364 10.48 -11.98 36.85
N ASN A 365 9.95 -12.70 37.84
CA ASN A 365 8.96 -13.77 37.64
C ASN A 365 7.70 -13.23 36.94
N GLY A 366 7.37 -13.77 35.76
CA GLY A 366 6.19 -13.39 34.98
C GLY A 366 6.44 -12.54 33.74
N TYR A 367 7.68 -12.13 33.46
CA TYR A 367 8.07 -11.34 32.28
C TYR A 367 8.92 -12.15 31.30
N ALA A 368 8.74 -11.91 30.00
CA ALA A 368 9.72 -12.30 28.99
C ALA A 368 11.00 -11.47 29.17
N LEU A 369 12.17 -12.10 29.03
CA LEU A 369 13.46 -11.40 29.02
C LEU A 369 14.00 -11.39 27.60
N TYR A 370 14.39 -10.21 27.10
CA TYR A 370 15.00 -10.07 25.77
C TYR A 370 16.41 -9.47 25.80
N PRO A 371 17.28 -9.82 24.84
CA PRO A 371 18.57 -9.17 24.64
C PRO A 371 18.46 -7.67 24.40
N GLN A 372 19.58 -6.94 24.50
CA GLN A 372 19.65 -5.53 24.07
C GLN A 372 19.20 -5.33 22.61
N ARG A 373 19.58 -6.28 21.74
CA ARG A 373 19.51 -6.21 20.29
C ARG A 373 19.28 -7.62 19.72
N PHE A 374 18.20 -7.80 18.98
CA PHE A 374 17.72 -9.11 18.50
C PHE A 374 16.77 -8.99 17.32
N SER A 375 16.71 -10.02 16.48
CA SER A 375 15.65 -10.18 15.47
C SER A 375 14.48 -10.99 16.06
N VAL A 376 13.26 -10.77 15.54
CA VAL A 376 12.08 -11.57 15.90
C VAL A 376 11.85 -12.62 14.80
N ASN A 377 11.68 -13.89 15.16
CA ASN A 377 11.28 -14.92 14.21
C ASN A 377 9.82 -14.69 13.79
N ILE A 378 9.60 -14.44 12.50
CA ILE A 378 8.27 -14.05 11.99
C ILE A 378 7.29 -15.23 12.02
N THR A 379 7.76 -16.45 11.77
CA THR A 379 6.98 -17.69 11.89
C THR A 379 6.50 -17.89 13.33
N SER A 380 7.43 -17.93 14.28
CA SER A 380 7.11 -18.13 15.70
C SER A 380 6.24 -17.00 16.25
N HIS A 381 6.44 -15.75 15.81
CA HIS A 381 5.60 -14.61 16.16
C HIS A 381 4.15 -14.77 15.68
N ILE A 382 3.95 -15.17 14.41
CA ILE A 382 2.62 -15.48 13.87
C ILE A 382 1.98 -16.62 14.68
N GLU A 383 2.71 -17.69 14.97
CA GLU A 383 2.20 -18.85 15.69
C GLU A 383 1.82 -18.53 17.13
N TRP A 384 2.64 -17.76 17.85
CA TRP A 384 2.41 -17.36 19.23
C TRP A 384 1.08 -16.60 19.39
N TYR A 385 0.80 -15.62 18.51
CA TYR A 385 -0.48 -14.89 18.51
C TYR A 385 -1.64 -15.77 18.01
N SER A 386 -1.41 -16.59 16.97
CA SER A 386 -2.43 -17.50 16.41
C SER A 386 -2.94 -18.52 17.44
N GLN A 387 -2.05 -19.13 18.22
CA GLN A 387 -2.38 -20.07 19.30
C GLN A 387 -3.22 -19.44 20.41
N ARG A 388 -3.13 -18.12 20.57
CA ARG A 388 -3.84 -17.33 21.60
C ARG A 388 -5.13 -16.68 21.05
N GLY A 389 -5.60 -17.12 19.88
CA GLY A 389 -6.86 -16.67 19.28
C GLY A 389 -6.83 -15.26 18.69
N VAL A 390 -5.65 -14.65 18.52
CA VAL A 390 -5.48 -13.31 17.97
C VAL A 390 -5.37 -13.40 16.44
N ASP A 391 -6.08 -12.52 15.73
CA ASP A 391 -5.87 -12.34 14.29
C ASP A 391 -4.54 -11.61 14.08
N VAL A 392 -3.53 -12.26 13.52
CA VAL A 392 -2.21 -11.64 13.31
C VAL A 392 -1.91 -11.59 11.82
N THR A 393 -1.58 -10.38 11.35
CA THR A 393 -1.13 -10.13 9.98
C THR A 393 0.22 -9.43 10.05
N VAL A 394 1.21 -9.95 9.34
CA VAL A 394 2.56 -9.39 9.25
C VAL A 394 2.72 -8.73 7.89
N ILE A 395 3.34 -7.55 7.84
CA ILE A 395 3.64 -6.82 6.62
C ILE A 395 5.16 -6.72 6.48
N LEU A 396 5.72 -7.37 5.46
CA LEU A 396 7.13 -7.31 5.11
C LEU A 396 7.38 -6.05 4.29
N SER A 397 7.89 -5.01 4.95
CA SER A 397 8.36 -3.79 4.31
C SER A 397 9.66 -4.07 3.56
N THR A 398 9.60 -4.20 2.24
CA THR A 398 10.79 -4.24 1.37
C THR A 398 11.27 -2.83 1.05
N ARG A 399 12.55 -2.74 0.69
CA ARG A 399 13.23 -1.51 0.26
C ARG A 399 14.45 -1.92 -0.57
N ASP A 400 14.97 -1.06 -1.44
CA ASP A 400 16.27 -1.30 -2.06
C ASP A 400 17.33 -1.66 -1.01
N ARG A 401 17.97 -2.83 -1.17
CA ARG A 401 18.89 -3.38 -0.17
C ARG A 401 20.11 -2.50 0.06
N SER A 402 20.58 -1.78 -0.96
CA SER A 402 21.76 -0.93 -0.86
C SER A 402 21.45 0.42 -0.21
N ILE A 403 20.24 0.97 -0.41
CA ILE A 403 19.71 2.11 0.36
C ILE A 403 19.44 1.70 1.82
N SER A 404 18.85 0.52 2.04
CA SER A 404 18.66 -0.08 3.38
C SER A 404 20.00 -0.20 4.13
N GLN A 405 21.02 -0.79 3.51
CA GLN A 405 22.36 -0.92 4.08
C GLN A 405 22.98 0.46 4.37
N ARG A 406 22.88 1.43 3.45
CA ARG A 406 23.33 2.82 3.70
C ARG A 406 22.62 3.45 4.91
N GLY A 407 21.32 3.21 5.07
CA GLY A 407 20.55 3.67 6.23
C GLY A 407 21.00 3.03 7.54
N LYS A 408 21.23 1.72 7.54
CA LYS A 408 21.78 0.98 8.69
C LYS A 408 23.19 1.45 9.03
N GLU A 409 24.09 1.62 8.05
CA GLU A 409 25.45 2.15 8.23
C GLU A 409 25.48 3.62 8.75
N LYS A 410 24.57 4.49 8.27
CA LYS A 410 24.51 5.92 8.66
C LYS A 410 23.81 6.16 10.01
N GLY A 411 22.84 5.34 10.38
CA GLY A 411 21.95 5.59 11.53
C GLY A 411 22.03 4.60 12.71
N HIS A 412 22.30 3.31 12.45
CA HIS A 412 22.05 2.24 13.43
C HIS A 412 23.30 1.44 13.83
N CYS A 413 24.15 1.11 12.86
CA CYS A 413 25.23 0.14 13.01
C CYS A 413 26.45 0.58 12.18
N LYS A 414 27.47 1.17 12.84
CA LYS A 414 28.69 1.65 12.14
C LYS A 414 29.58 0.51 11.62
N ILE A 415 29.47 -0.66 12.24
CA ILE A 415 30.27 -1.85 11.94
C ILE A 415 29.65 -2.55 10.73
N LYS A 416 30.25 -2.38 9.55
CA LYS A 416 29.64 -2.78 8.27
C LYS A 416 29.33 -4.27 8.19
N ASP A 417 30.22 -5.13 8.70
CA ASP A 417 30.05 -6.58 8.65
C ASP A 417 28.99 -7.10 9.63
N VAL A 418 28.80 -6.42 10.78
CA VAL A 418 27.68 -6.66 11.69
C VAL A 418 26.38 -6.25 11.00
N GLY A 419 26.28 -5.01 10.51
CA GLY A 419 25.08 -4.50 9.85
C GLY A 419 24.67 -5.30 8.62
N LYS A 420 25.64 -5.83 7.86
CA LYS A 420 25.41 -6.74 6.73
C LYS A 420 24.89 -8.11 7.19
N ARG A 421 25.49 -8.72 8.21
CA ARG A 421 25.04 -10.01 8.77
C ARG A 421 23.64 -9.90 9.36
N GLU A 422 23.35 -8.78 10.02
CA GLU A 422 22.04 -8.42 10.55
C GLU A 422 20.98 -8.25 9.45
N ASP A 423 21.31 -7.56 8.34
CA ASP A 423 20.45 -7.53 7.16
C ASP A 423 20.21 -8.94 6.62
N GLU A 424 21.25 -9.78 6.54
CA GLU A 424 21.13 -11.15 5.98
C GLU A 424 20.23 -12.05 6.85
N VAL A 425 20.34 -12.01 8.18
CA VAL A 425 19.42 -12.70 9.10
C VAL A 425 18.00 -12.11 9.05
N ALA A 426 17.86 -10.79 8.93
CA ALA A 426 16.54 -10.16 8.77
C ALA A 426 15.84 -10.64 7.49
N LEU A 427 16.58 -10.70 6.37
CA LEU A 427 16.06 -11.19 5.09
C LEU A 427 15.69 -12.67 5.14
N GLU A 428 16.48 -13.50 5.82
CA GLU A 428 16.20 -14.93 5.99
C GLU A 428 14.89 -15.16 6.77
N LEU A 429 14.70 -14.48 7.90
CA LEU A 429 13.48 -14.57 8.70
C LEU A 429 12.25 -14.02 7.96
N MET A 430 12.40 -12.93 7.20
CA MET A 430 11.33 -12.38 6.36
C MET A 430 10.94 -13.34 5.23
N LYS A 431 11.93 -13.99 4.61
CA LYS A 431 11.69 -15.01 3.58
C LYS A 431 11.01 -16.26 4.18
N GLU A 432 11.46 -16.75 5.32
CA GLU A 432 10.85 -17.91 6.01
C GLU A 432 9.37 -17.65 6.35
N GLY A 433 9.07 -16.45 6.84
CA GLY A 433 7.70 -15.99 7.08
C GLY A 433 6.85 -16.01 5.81
N LEU A 434 7.39 -15.56 4.67
CA LEU A 434 6.70 -15.57 3.38
C LEU A 434 6.48 -17.00 2.87
N ASP A 435 7.53 -17.84 2.87
CA ASP A 435 7.50 -19.25 2.43
C ASP A 435 6.48 -20.11 3.22
N LYS A 436 6.16 -19.71 4.46
CA LYS A 436 5.16 -20.38 5.31
C LYS A 436 3.77 -19.72 5.28
N TYR A 437 3.71 -18.41 5.46
CA TYR A 437 2.48 -17.68 5.80
C TYR A 437 2.05 -16.61 4.79
N GLY A 438 2.78 -16.45 3.67
CA GLY A 438 2.37 -15.62 2.52
C GLY A 438 1.06 -16.07 1.89
N ALA A 439 0.58 -15.32 0.89
CA ALA A 439 -0.64 -15.64 0.15
C ALA A 439 -0.57 -17.03 -0.51
N PHE A 440 0.65 -17.48 -0.81
CA PHE A 440 0.90 -18.76 -1.45
C PHE A 440 1.86 -19.68 -0.68
N GLY A 441 2.21 -19.31 0.56
CA GLY A 441 3.09 -20.07 1.44
C GLY A 441 2.49 -21.42 1.87
N SER A 442 3.35 -22.31 2.36
CA SER A 442 3.04 -23.72 2.67
C SER A 442 1.92 -23.96 3.69
N ILE A 443 1.57 -22.96 4.51
CA ILE A 443 0.47 -23.02 5.48
C ILE A 443 -0.77 -22.24 5.00
N GLY A 444 -0.63 -21.41 3.96
CA GLY A 444 -1.73 -20.81 3.17
C GLY A 444 -2.81 -20.07 3.98
N ARG A 445 -2.45 -18.94 4.60
CA ARG A 445 -3.37 -18.18 5.49
C ARG A 445 -3.46 -16.68 5.22
N ASP A 446 -2.80 -16.17 4.18
CA ASP A 446 -2.71 -14.75 3.85
C ASP A 446 -2.27 -13.88 5.06
N ARG A 447 -1.40 -14.44 5.92
CA ARG A 447 -0.94 -13.80 7.17
C ARG A 447 0.34 -13.00 7.00
N VAL A 448 1.01 -13.13 5.87
CA VAL A 448 2.17 -12.33 5.49
C VAL A 448 1.88 -11.62 4.17
N ILE A 449 2.08 -10.30 4.15
CA ILE A 449 1.88 -9.42 2.99
C ILE A 449 3.22 -8.75 2.68
N VAL A 450 3.63 -8.72 1.41
CA VAL A 450 4.80 -7.92 0.98
C VAL A 450 4.34 -6.50 0.63
N SER A 451 5.00 -5.50 1.21
CA SER A 451 4.77 -4.08 0.91
C SER A 451 6.10 -3.42 0.53
N SER A 452 6.24 -2.92 -0.69
CA SER A 452 7.44 -2.17 -1.09
C SER A 452 7.34 -0.71 -0.64
N TYR A 453 8.46 -0.19 -0.14
CA TYR A 453 8.60 1.23 0.17
C TYR A 453 8.56 2.08 -1.11
N GLU A 454 9.23 1.64 -2.17
CA GLU A 454 9.29 2.26 -3.49
C GLU A 454 7.90 2.31 -4.13
N ALA A 455 7.13 1.21 -4.03
CA ALA A 455 5.73 1.15 -4.44
C ALA A 455 4.87 2.15 -3.64
N LEU A 456 5.02 2.17 -2.32
CA LEU A 456 4.27 3.07 -1.42
C LEU A 456 4.61 4.56 -1.62
N MET A 457 5.84 4.91 -2.01
CA MET A 457 6.20 6.30 -2.35
C MET A 457 5.70 6.70 -3.75
N SER A 458 5.70 5.77 -4.71
CA SER A 458 5.37 6.04 -6.12
C SER A 458 3.86 5.99 -6.40
N MET A 459 3.16 5.02 -5.82
CA MET A 459 1.70 4.82 -5.91
C MET A 459 0.95 5.23 -4.63
N LYS A 460 1.60 5.98 -3.74
CA LYS A 460 1.03 6.80 -2.65
C LYS A 460 -0.24 6.22 -2.02
N ASP A 461 -1.35 6.94 -2.12
CA ASP A 461 -2.63 6.61 -1.52
C ASP A 461 -3.36 5.47 -2.23
N GLU A 462 -3.15 5.26 -3.54
CA GLU A 462 -3.75 4.12 -4.24
C GLU A 462 -3.26 2.77 -3.70
N TYR A 463 -1.94 2.64 -3.54
CA TYR A 463 -1.31 1.45 -2.98
C TYR A 463 -1.64 1.29 -1.49
N LEU A 464 -1.73 2.40 -0.76
CA LEU A 464 -2.15 2.41 0.65
C LEU A 464 -3.61 1.94 0.84
N PHE A 465 -4.54 2.37 -0.03
CA PHE A 465 -5.94 1.93 0.02
C PHE A 465 -6.10 0.46 -0.39
N GLY A 466 -5.31 -0.04 -1.34
CA GLY A 466 -5.21 -1.48 -1.64
C GLY A 466 -4.78 -2.27 -0.40
N LEU A 467 -3.71 -1.83 0.27
CA LEU A 467 -3.23 -2.43 1.51
C LEU A 467 -4.25 -2.35 2.66
N TYR A 468 -4.98 -1.23 2.82
CA TYR A 468 -6.07 -1.11 3.79
C TYR A 468 -7.19 -2.13 3.54
N LYS A 469 -7.63 -2.27 2.28
CA LYS A 469 -8.62 -3.26 1.84
C LYS A 469 -8.16 -4.69 2.17
N GLN A 470 -6.91 -5.03 1.86
CA GLN A 470 -6.32 -6.35 2.15
C GLN A 470 -6.25 -6.64 3.66
N LEU A 471 -5.82 -5.67 4.47
CA LEU A 471 -5.76 -5.77 5.94
C LEU A 471 -7.14 -5.76 6.63
N ARG A 472 -8.20 -5.38 5.89
CA ARG A 472 -9.57 -5.12 6.37
C ARG A 472 -9.64 -3.93 7.34
N VAL A 473 -8.83 -2.91 7.09
CA VAL A 473 -8.85 -1.61 7.78
C VAL A 473 -9.79 -0.68 7.01
N ASN A 474 -10.87 -0.24 7.65
CA ASN A 474 -11.79 0.75 7.07
C ASN A 474 -11.34 2.16 7.45
N SER A 475 -10.53 2.79 6.59
CA SER A 475 -9.94 4.11 6.80
C SER A 475 -9.82 4.88 5.48
N THR A 476 -10.05 6.19 5.54
CA THR A 476 -9.77 7.16 4.47
C THR A 476 -8.56 8.04 4.78
N TYR A 477 -7.81 7.74 5.84
CA TYR A 477 -6.60 8.50 6.21
C TYR A 477 -5.50 8.33 5.17
N VAL A 478 -4.93 9.45 4.73
CA VAL A 478 -3.77 9.51 3.83
C VAL A 478 -2.66 10.31 4.53
N PRO A 479 -1.44 9.76 4.66
CA PRO A 479 -0.30 10.47 5.25
C PRO A 479 0.33 11.44 4.25
N SER A 480 1.11 12.39 4.75
CA SER A 480 2.06 13.13 3.91
C SER A 480 3.20 12.19 3.46
N PHE A 481 3.21 11.81 2.18
CA PHE A 481 4.30 11.04 1.59
C PHE A 481 5.55 11.90 1.43
N VAL A 482 6.63 11.52 2.11
CA VAL A 482 7.95 12.15 2.03
C VAL A 482 8.96 11.03 1.82
N ASP A 483 9.77 11.13 0.76
CA ASP A 483 10.71 10.07 0.41
C ASP A 483 11.93 10.05 1.35
N GLY A 484 12.16 8.90 1.96
CA GLY A 484 13.30 8.60 2.79
C GLY A 484 14.49 8.03 2.03
N ASN A 485 14.37 7.74 0.72
CA ASN A 485 15.45 7.30 -0.15
C ASN A 485 16.36 8.48 -0.53
N GLU A 486 15.79 9.62 -0.99
CA GLU A 486 16.46 10.87 -1.39
C GLU A 486 17.84 11.12 -0.71
N LYS A 487 17.84 11.29 0.63
CA LYS A 487 19.01 11.54 1.53
C LYS A 487 20.13 10.47 1.55
N TYR A 488 20.04 9.45 0.71
CA TYR A 488 21.03 8.39 0.50
C TYR A 488 21.54 8.31 -0.96
N VAL A 489 20.95 9.07 -1.88
CA VAL A 489 21.12 8.94 -3.34
C VAL A 489 21.71 10.20 -4.00
N THR A 490 21.50 11.38 -3.41
CA THR A 490 21.96 12.71 -3.87
C THR A 490 23.47 12.93 -3.68
N ASP A 491 23.91 13.07 -2.42
CA ASP A 491 25.07 13.87 -1.97
C ASP A 491 26.47 13.49 -2.52
N ALA A 492 26.60 12.39 -3.27
CA ALA A 492 27.89 11.85 -3.73
C ALA A 492 28.01 11.67 -5.25
N ASN A 493 26.90 11.77 -5.99
CA ASN A 493 26.88 11.51 -7.44
C ASN A 493 27.04 12.79 -8.27
N GLU A 494 26.40 13.89 -7.86
CA GLU A 494 26.36 15.16 -8.61
C GLU A 494 27.77 15.72 -8.83
N ALA A 495 28.60 15.76 -7.78
CA ALA A 495 29.98 16.25 -7.84
C ALA A 495 30.95 15.43 -8.75
N ASN A 496 30.49 14.29 -9.29
CA ASN A 496 31.29 13.40 -10.14
C ASN A 496 30.86 13.35 -11.61
N MET A 497 29.68 13.88 -11.99
CA MET A 497 29.23 13.84 -13.39
C MET A 497 30.06 14.75 -14.30
N ASP A 498 30.42 15.95 -13.83
CA ASP A 498 31.21 16.92 -14.61
C ASP A 498 32.67 16.49 -14.86
N ASN A 499 33.22 15.60 -14.02
CA ASN A 499 34.67 15.34 -13.96
C ASN A 499 35.15 14.07 -14.69
N ASN A 500 34.26 13.19 -15.16
CA ASN A 500 34.62 11.83 -15.61
C ASN A 500 34.20 11.47 -17.04
N SER A 501 33.87 12.46 -17.89
CA SER A 501 33.43 12.23 -19.28
C SER A 501 34.52 11.67 -20.24
N VAL A 502 35.78 11.57 -19.81
CA VAL A 502 36.93 11.22 -20.66
C VAL A 502 37.75 10.03 -20.13
N ALA A 503 37.10 8.94 -19.71
CA ALA A 503 37.81 7.69 -19.39
C ALA A 503 37.03 6.38 -19.68
N SER A 504 37.76 5.44 -20.30
CA SER A 504 37.49 4.00 -20.41
C SER A 504 36.37 3.50 -21.34
N LYS A 505 36.70 2.41 -22.04
CA LYS A 505 35.81 1.58 -22.86
C LYS A 505 35.48 0.30 -22.10
N HIS A 506 34.28 -0.24 -22.31
CA HIS A 506 34.13 -1.66 -22.68
C HIS A 506 32.73 -1.90 -23.24
N ASP A 507 32.65 -2.16 -24.55
CA ASP A 507 31.42 -2.65 -25.17
C ASP A 507 31.24 -4.14 -24.83
N VAL A 508 30.79 -4.42 -23.60
CA VAL A 508 30.09 -5.67 -23.30
C VAL A 508 28.65 -5.49 -23.79
N LEU A 509 28.50 -5.50 -25.11
CA LEU A 509 27.20 -5.55 -25.77
C LEU A 509 26.54 -6.86 -25.37
N ALA A 510 25.63 -6.81 -24.41
CA ALA A 510 24.84 -7.95 -24.00
C ALA A 510 24.12 -8.50 -25.24
N GLN A 511 24.50 -9.71 -25.66
CA GLN A 511 23.73 -10.45 -26.64
C GLN A 511 22.41 -10.80 -25.96
N GLN A 512 21.38 -9.99 -26.21
CA GLN A 512 20.00 -10.37 -25.87
C GLN A 512 19.79 -11.77 -26.45
N PRO A 513 19.39 -12.77 -25.64
CA PRO A 513 19.24 -14.12 -26.11
C PRO A 513 18.21 -14.13 -27.23
N LYS A 514 18.68 -14.35 -28.47
CA LYS A 514 17.83 -14.33 -29.66
C LYS A 514 16.65 -15.29 -29.40
N PRO A 515 15.39 -14.81 -29.41
CA PRO A 515 14.26 -15.61 -28.95
C PRO A 515 14.26 -16.93 -29.72
N MET A 516 14.20 -18.03 -28.98
CA MET A 516 14.22 -19.36 -29.57
C MET A 516 12.96 -19.50 -30.41
N ALA A 517 13.13 -19.58 -31.74
CA ALA A 517 12.03 -19.86 -32.63
C ALA A 517 11.48 -21.25 -32.30
N SER A 518 10.39 -21.29 -31.54
CA SER A 518 9.62 -22.51 -31.36
C SER A 518 8.91 -22.82 -32.67
N ASP A 519 8.99 -24.08 -33.13
CA ASP A 519 8.22 -24.58 -34.26
C ASP A 519 6.73 -24.66 -33.89
N ALA A 520 6.09 -23.49 -33.81
CA ALA A 520 4.69 -23.36 -33.49
C ALA A 520 3.84 -23.74 -34.71
N ASN A 521 2.96 -24.73 -34.54
CA ASN A 521 1.88 -24.98 -35.50
C ASN A 521 1.12 -23.67 -35.78
N PRO A 522 0.65 -23.43 -37.02
CA PRO A 522 -0.08 -22.22 -37.36
C PRO A 522 -1.29 -22.07 -36.44
N LYS A 523 -1.32 -20.98 -35.65
CA LYS A 523 -2.40 -20.74 -34.68
C LYS A 523 -3.63 -20.18 -35.38
N ASP A 524 -4.80 -20.73 -35.03
CA ASP A 524 -6.09 -20.39 -35.65
C ASP A 524 -6.67 -19.03 -35.23
N SER A 525 -5.97 -18.23 -34.42
CA SER A 525 -6.24 -16.80 -34.27
C SER A 525 -4.96 -15.99 -34.02
N LEU A 526 -4.96 -14.75 -34.50
CA LEU A 526 -3.87 -13.79 -34.28
C LEU A 526 -3.84 -13.32 -32.82
N LEU A 527 -5.01 -13.10 -32.21
CA LEU A 527 -5.13 -12.73 -30.80
C LEU A 527 -5.01 -13.98 -29.92
N PRO A 528 -4.30 -13.90 -28.77
CA PRO A 528 -4.24 -15.01 -27.83
C PRO A 528 -5.53 -15.13 -27.04
N LYS A 529 -5.82 -16.30 -26.45
CA LYS A 529 -6.95 -16.44 -25.51
C LYS A 529 -6.71 -15.67 -24.22
N LYS A 530 -5.47 -15.68 -23.74
CA LYS A 530 -4.99 -14.98 -22.55
C LYS A 530 -3.79 -14.10 -22.90
N LEU A 531 -3.71 -12.92 -22.30
CA LEU A 531 -2.56 -12.03 -22.44
C LEU A 531 -2.02 -11.67 -21.07
N ILE A 532 -0.70 -11.72 -20.91
CA ILE A 532 -0.03 -11.15 -19.74
C ILE A 532 0.90 -10.03 -20.23
N THR A 533 0.54 -8.80 -19.90
CA THR A 533 1.34 -7.61 -20.24
C THR A 533 2.18 -7.21 -19.04
N VAL A 534 3.51 -7.39 -19.11
CA VAL A 534 4.46 -6.85 -18.13
C VAL A 534 4.77 -5.42 -18.52
N VAL A 535 4.32 -4.46 -17.69
CA VAL A 535 4.57 -3.04 -17.88
C VAL A 535 5.54 -2.56 -16.80
N GLY A 536 6.57 -1.81 -17.17
CA GLY A 536 7.46 -1.19 -16.18
C GLY A 536 8.12 0.08 -16.70
N LEU A 537 8.84 0.78 -15.82
CA LEU A 537 9.71 1.87 -16.24
C LEU A 537 10.81 1.32 -17.17
N GLU A 538 11.34 2.15 -18.07
CA GLU A 538 12.42 1.77 -18.99
C GLU A 538 13.61 1.20 -18.21
N GLY A 539 13.91 -0.09 -18.39
CA GLY A 539 15.07 -0.72 -17.78
C GLY A 539 15.02 -2.24 -17.60
N SER A 540 16.06 -2.77 -16.95
CA SER A 540 16.27 -4.21 -16.82
C SER A 540 15.27 -4.94 -15.91
N GLY A 541 14.66 -4.28 -14.92
CA GLY A 541 13.74 -4.94 -13.99
C GLY A 541 12.49 -5.54 -14.65
N SER A 542 11.86 -4.81 -15.58
CA SER A 542 10.70 -5.30 -16.34
C SER A 542 11.11 -6.33 -17.40
N THR A 543 12.32 -6.17 -17.97
CA THR A 543 12.93 -7.11 -18.92
C THR A 543 13.25 -8.47 -18.25
N PHE A 544 13.76 -8.46 -17.01
CA PHE A 544 14.02 -9.66 -16.21
C PHE A 544 12.75 -10.45 -15.93
N LEU A 545 11.71 -9.80 -15.40
CA LEU A 545 10.46 -10.50 -15.09
C LEU A 545 9.74 -10.97 -16.36
N SER A 546 9.80 -10.20 -17.46
CA SER A 546 9.31 -10.64 -18.77
C SER A 546 10.03 -11.91 -19.24
N THR A 547 11.36 -11.94 -19.16
CA THR A 547 12.16 -13.12 -19.54
C THR A 547 11.84 -14.33 -18.66
N ALA A 548 11.56 -14.12 -17.37
CA ALA A 548 11.15 -15.18 -16.45
C ALA A 548 9.75 -15.73 -16.79
N LEU A 549 8.78 -14.84 -17.04
CA LEU A 549 7.41 -15.21 -17.37
C LEU A 549 7.28 -15.82 -18.77
N ASP A 550 8.09 -15.43 -19.76
CA ASP A 550 8.10 -16.02 -21.10
C ASP A 550 8.36 -17.54 -21.03
N ARG A 551 9.35 -17.96 -20.23
CA ARG A 551 9.66 -19.37 -19.97
C ARG A 551 8.54 -20.15 -19.28
N VAL A 552 7.63 -19.46 -18.59
CA VAL A 552 6.43 -20.06 -17.98
C VAL A 552 5.27 -20.10 -18.98
N VAL A 553 4.99 -18.99 -19.65
CA VAL A 553 3.93 -18.86 -20.67
C VAL A 553 4.13 -19.84 -21.82
N ALA A 554 5.39 -20.13 -22.18
CA ALA A 554 5.75 -21.12 -23.20
C ALA A 554 5.25 -22.56 -22.92
N THR A 555 4.85 -22.90 -21.69
CA THR A 555 4.28 -24.22 -21.36
C THR A 555 2.74 -24.26 -21.37
N ASP A 556 2.06 -23.12 -21.25
CA ASP A 556 0.58 -23.01 -21.29
C ASP A 556 0.06 -22.96 -22.74
N GLY A 557 0.79 -22.30 -23.66
CA GLY A 557 0.52 -22.31 -25.10
C GLY A 557 -0.69 -21.50 -25.58
N GLU A 558 -1.71 -21.32 -24.74
CA GLU A 558 -2.88 -20.46 -24.98
C GLU A 558 -2.61 -18.99 -24.65
N THR A 559 -1.78 -18.76 -23.62
CA THR A 559 -1.32 -17.44 -23.19
C THR A 559 -0.21 -16.93 -24.12
N ARG A 560 -0.20 -15.62 -24.40
CA ARG A 560 0.99 -14.89 -24.85
C ARG A 560 1.46 -13.93 -23.76
N LEU A 561 2.77 -13.67 -23.72
CA LEU A 561 3.37 -12.58 -22.97
C LEU A 561 3.53 -11.36 -23.88
N GLN A 562 3.41 -10.15 -23.33
CA GLN A 562 3.82 -8.90 -23.96
C GLN A 562 4.62 -8.08 -22.94
N HIS A 563 5.68 -7.40 -23.39
CA HIS A 563 6.47 -6.50 -22.56
C HIS A 563 6.28 -5.06 -23.04
N ILE A 564 6.06 -4.15 -22.11
CA ILE A 564 5.93 -2.71 -22.35
C ILE A 564 6.88 -1.98 -21.40
N SER A 565 7.84 -1.26 -21.96
CA SER A 565 8.57 -0.22 -21.22
C SER A 565 7.78 1.08 -21.28
N LEU A 566 7.84 1.90 -20.22
CA LEU A 566 7.23 3.22 -20.19
C LEU A 566 8.31 4.30 -19.94
N PRO A 567 8.60 5.16 -20.94
CA PRO A 567 8.08 5.12 -22.31
C PRO A 567 8.62 3.91 -23.11
N GLN A 568 7.86 3.52 -24.13
CA GLN A 568 8.23 2.54 -25.15
C GLN A 568 8.89 3.29 -26.31
N GLY A 569 10.00 2.78 -26.85
CA GLY A 569 10.65 3.43 -27.99
C GLY A 569 12.03 2.87 -28.36
N ARG A 570 12.68 3.52 -29.33
CA ARG A 570 14.05 3.15 -29.80
C ARG A 570 15.08 4.27 -29.70
N THR A 571 14.63 5.52 -29.63
CA THR A 571 15.44 6.74 -29.73
C THR A 571 14.85 7.79 -28.79
N CYS A 572 15.70 8.62 -28.19
CA CYS A 572 15.25 9.77 -27.42
C CYS A 572 15.48 11.05 -28.22
N GLN A 573 14.49 11.44 -29.03
CA GLN A 573 14.50 12.77 -29.65
C GLN A 573 14.14 13.83 -28.60
N MET A 574 15.03 14.78 -28.34
CA MET A 574 14.84 15.86 -27.35
C MET A 574 13.67 16.82 -27.64
N SER A 575 13.04 16.71 -28.82
CA SER A 575 12.03 17.64 -29.33
C SER A 575 10.66 17.55 -28.66
N LEU A 576 10.39 16.51 -27.86
CA LEU A 576 9.10 16.30 -27.20
C LEU A 576 9.26 16.15 -25.68
N ILE A 577 9.12 17.27 -24.96
CA ILE A 577 9.04 17.28 -23.48
C ILE A 577 7.81 16.49 -22.99
N ASN A 578 6.73 16.51 -23.77
CA ASN A 578 5.53 15.71 -23.54
C ASN A 578 5.50 14.55 -24.57
N PRO A 579 5.99 13.34 -24.22
CA PRO A 579 5.87 12.17 -25.09
C PRO A 579 4.41 11.82 -25.35
N ILE A 580 4.12 11.40 -26.59
CA ILE A 580 2.77 11.01 -27.02
C ILE A 580 2.32 9.79 -26.21
N THR A 581 1.07 9.78 -25.75
CA THR A 581 0.44 8.58 -25.18
C THR A 581 -0.47 7.93 -26.22
N VAL A 582 -0.40 6.61 -26.36
CA VAL A 582 -1.20 5.79 -27.31
C VAL A 582 -2.09 4.83 -26.53
N ASP A 583 -3.30 4.56 -27.03
CA ASP A 583 -4.30 3.86 -26.23
C ASP A 583 -4.06 2.35 -26.04
N ALA A 584 -3.44 1.65 -26.99
CA ALA A 584 -3.09 0.23 -26.80
C ALA A 584 -1.90 -0.20 -27.67
N LEU A 585 -0.99 -1.00 -27.12
CA LEU A 585 0.02 -1.70 -27.93
C LEU A 585 -0.59 -2.97 -28.54
N VAL A 586 -1.03 -2.88 -29.80
CA VAL A 586 -1.49 -4.03 -30.61
C VAL A 586 -0.34 -5.03 -30.89
N PRO A 587 -0.61 -6.26 -31.41
CA PRO A 587 0.43 -7.24 -31.71
C PRO A 587 1.51 -6.72 -32.68
N GLU A 588 2.77 -7.16 -32.53
CA GLU A 588 3.92 -6.69 -33.34
C GLU A 588 3.75 -6.94 -34.84
N GLU A 589 3.02 -8.00 -35.19
CA GLU A 589 2.60 -8.30 -36.55
C GLU A 589 1.87 -7.09 -37.19
N CYS A 590 1.12 -6.33 -36.38
CA CYS A 590 0.17 -5.28 -36.78
C CYS A 590 0.61 -3.81 -36.58
N PHE A 591 1.82 -3.50 -36.11
CA PHE A 591 2.26 -2.10 -35.98
C PHE A 591 3.63 -1.82 -36.59
N ARG A 592 3.87 -0.55 -36.95
CA ARG A 592 5.18 -0.07 -37.44
C ARG A 592 5.55 1.24 -36.71
N TYR A 593 6.84 1.43 -36.47
CA TYR A 593 7.38 2.70 -35.98
C TYR A 593 7.54 3.66 -37.17
N GLU A 594 6.99 4.86 -37.09
CA GLU A 594 7.16 5.88 -38.13
C GLU A 594 8.29 6.85 -37.75
N HIS A 595 9.32 6.89 -38.60
CA HIS A 595 10.55 7.66 -38.42
C HIS A 595 10.44 9.10 -38.97
N LYS A 596 9.38 9.43 -39.73
CA LYS A 596 9.20 10.69 -40.46
C LYS A 596 7.96 11.49 -40.06
N LEU A 597 7.53 11.42 -38.81
CA LEU A 597 6.39 12.19 -38.28
C LEU A 597 6.59 13.73 -38.20
N LYS A 598 7.51 14.32 -38.99
CA LYS A 598 7.87 15.74 -38.88
C LYS A 598 6.75 16.72 -39.25
N ASP A 599 5.85 16.30 -40.12
CA ASP A 599 4.69 17.10 -40.59
C ASP A 599 3.39 16.27 -40.57
N PHE A 600 3.39 15.10 -39.92
CA PHE A 600 2.20 14.23 -39.85
C PHE A 600 1.29 14.69 -38.70
N ASP A 601 0.06 15.09 -39.05
CA ASP A 601 -0.90 15.60 -38.07
C ASP A 601 -1.16 14.59 -36.94
N LEU A 602 -1.01 15.05 -35.69
CA LEU A 602 -1.30 14.29 -34.48
C LEU A 602 -2.75 13.80 -34.44
N LEU A 603 -3.68 14.52 -35.08
CA LEU A 603 -5.07 14.09 -35.26
C LEU A 603 -5.17 12.78 -36.04
N ASN A 604 -4.36 12.64 -37.11
CA ASN A 604 -4.33 11.43 -37.93
C ASN A 604 -3.68 10.26 -37.19
N ILE A 605 -2.64 10.51 -36.38
CA ILE A 605 -2.00 9.48 -35.54
C ILE A 605 -2.98 8.96 -34.48
N LYS A 606 -3.80 9.83 -33.87
CA LYS A 606 -4.82 9.38 -32.91
C LYS A 606 -5.90 8.53 -33.58
N ARG A 607 -6.48 9.03 -34.68
CA ARG A 607 -7.47 8.30 -35.48
C ARG A 607 -6.95 6.93 -35.96
N CYS A 608 -5.66 6.87 -36.29
CA CYS A 608 -4.93 5.65 -36.63
C CYS A 608 -5.10 4.52 -35.60
N GLN A 609 -5.15 4.87 -34.31
CA GLN A 609 -5.07 3.96 -33.17
C GLN A 609 -6.45 3.45 -32.75
N ASP A 610 -7.47 4.32 -32.80
CA ASP A 610 -8.87 3.95 -32.58
C ASP A 610 -9.38 2.98 -33.66
N GLU A 611 -8.98 3.20 -34.92
CA GLU A 611 -9.47 2.46 -36.10
C GLU A 611 -8.69 1.14 -36.40
N VAL A 612 -7.96 0.57 -35.43
CA VAL A 612 -7.25 -0.73 -35.61
C VAL A 612 -8.20 -1.91 -35.43
N HIS A 613 -8.70 -2.42 -36.57
CA HIS A 613 -9.44 -3.67 -36.65
C HIS A 613 -8.49 -4.84 -36.93
N ILE A 614 -8.66 -5.96 -36.21
CA ILE A 614 -8.07 -7.26 -36.60
C ILE A 614 -9.23 -8.08 -37.17
N SER A 615 -9.12 -8.50 -38.42
CA SER A 615 -10.18 -9.25 -39.10
C SER A 615 -9.73 -10.67 -39.45
N GLU A 616 -10.47 -11.65 -38.96
CA GLU A 616 -10.33 -13.06 -39.32
C GLU A 616 -10.98 -13.27 -40.72
N ASN A 617 -10.26 -12.98 -41.81
CA ASN A 617 -10.85 -12.99 -43.16
C ASN A 617 -11.01 -14.42 -43.71
N ASN A 618 -12.08 -15.09 -43.28
CA ASN A 618 -12.34 -16.52 -43.48
C ASN A 618 -12.82 -16.90 -44.90
N ASN A 619 -12.53 -16.08 -45.92
CA ASN A 619 -13.08 -16.21 -47.29
C ASN A 619 -12.34 -17.20 -48.22
N ASN A 620 -11.47 -18.08 -47.69
CA ASN A 620 -10.68 -19.03 -48.50
C ASN A 620 -11.45 -20.31 -48.85
N ASN A 621 -12.57 -20.16 -49.56
CA ASN A 621 -13.52 -21.24 -49.86
C ASN A 621 -13.01 -22.34 -50.84
N ASN A 622 -11.79 -22.26 -51.38
CA ASN A 622 -11.33 -23.14 -52.48
C ASN A 622 -9.83 -23.48 -52.57
N ASN A 623 -8.95 -23.02 -51.67
CA ASN A 623 -7.51 -23.37 -51.74
C ASN A 623 -6.87 -23.59 -50.36
N LYS A 624 -5.91 -24.51 -50.28
CA LYS A 624 -5.22 -24.95 -49.05
C LYS A 624 -4.17 -23.96 -48.50
N GLU A 625 -4.24 -22.69 -48.87
CA GLU A 625 -3.37 -21.66 -48.30
C GLU A 625 -4.01 -21.13 -47.00
N GLY A 626 -3.23 -21.14 -45.92
CA GLY A 626 -3.73 -21.02 -44.55
C GLY A 626 -4.41 -19.68 -44.21
N LEU A 627 -5.10 -19.67 -43.06
CA LEU A 627 -5.80 -18.51 -42.50
C LEU A 627 -4.96 -17.23 -42.60
N LYS A 628 -5.37 -16.32 -43.50
CA LYS A 628 -4.63 -15.09 -43.80
C LYS A 628 -5.20 -13.92 -43.02
N TRP A 629 -4.64 -13.74 -41.83
CA TRP A 629 -4.85 -12.61 -40.95
C TRP A 629 -4.56 -11.28 -41.65
N SER A 630 -5.45 -10.31 -41.49
CA SER A 630 -5.17 -8.91 -41.86
C SER A 630 -5.30 -8.00 -40.64
N CYS A 631 -4.18 -7.38 -40.31
CA CYS A 631 -4.15 -6.12 -39.58
C CYS A 631 -4.83 -5.08 -40.48
N GLY A 632 -5.97 -4.56 -40.03
CA GLY A 632 -6.87 -3.68 -40.77
C GLY A 632 -6.98 -2.33 -40.06
N ALA A 633 -5.86 -1.71 -39.73
CA ALA A 633 -5.87 -0.28 -39.43
C ALA A 633 -6.27 0.49 -40.70
N LYS A 634 -7.23 1.40 -40.61
CA LYS A 634 -7.67 2.25 -41.74
C LYS A 634 -6.65 3.32 -42.15
N CYS A 635 -5.46 3.30 -41.55
CA CYS A 635 -4.42 4.31 -41.70
C CYS A 635 -3.10 3.69 -42.18
N GLY A 636 -2.12 4.57 -42.42
CA GLY A 636 -0.89 4.25 -43.12
C GLY A 636 -1.09 4.31 -44.64
N GLU A 637 -0.20 5.03 -45.33
CA GLU A 637 -0.26 5.15 -46.79
C GLU A 637 0.75 4.21 -47.46
N GLY A 638 0.44 3.80 -48.71
CA GLY A 638 1.30 2.93 -49.51
C GLY A 638 1.66 1.64 -48.78
N GLN A 639 2.96 1.44 -48.53
CA GLN A 639 3.50 0.24 -47.88
C GLN A 639 3.10 0.05 -46.41
N PHE A 640 2.51 1.06 -45.76
CA PHE A 640 2.09 1.01 -44.36
C PHE A 640 0.58 0.87 -44.15
N SER A 641 -0.21 0.81 -45.23
CA SER A 641 -1.66 0.56 -45.17
C SER A 641 -1.98 -0.74 -44.41
N GLY A 642 -2.84 -0.64 -43.39
CA GLY A 642 -3.24 -1.77 -42.53
C GLY A 642 -2.50 -1.85 -41.19
N PHE A 643 -1.38 -1.13 -41.02
CA PHE A 643 -0.60 -1.16 -39.79
C PHE A 643 -0.91 0.03 -38.87
N ALA A 644 -0.98 -0.23 -37.56
CA ALA A 644 -0.99 0.84 -36.56
C ALA A 644 0.36 1.58 -36.60
N LEU A 645 0.33 2.92 -36.65
CA LEU A 645 1.53 3.75 -36.61
C LEU A 645 1.77 4.28 -35.21
N TYR A 646 2.98 4.03 -34.69
CA TYR A 646 3.47 4.61 -33.45
C TYR A 646 4.70 5.49 -33.71
N PRO A 647 4.90 6.57 -32.92
CA PRO A 647 6.11 7.39 -32.99
C PRO A 647 7.33 6.62 -32.45
N GLU A 648 8.52 7.18 -32.60
CA GLU A 648 9.76 6.51 -32.12
C GLU A 648 9.86 6.36 -30.59
N ARG A 649 9.13 7.18 -29.83
CA ARG A 649 9.03 7.15 -28.35
C ARG A 649 7.64 7.61 -27.89
N PHE A 650 6.98 6.83 -27.04
CA PHE A 650 5.62 7.05 -26.56
C PHE A 650 5.34 6.35 -25.24
N HIS A 651 4.28 6.73 -24.53
CA HIS A 651 3.69 5.94 -23.46
C HIS A 651 2.51 5.13 -23.99
N VAL A 652 2.26 3.95 -23.42
CA VAL A 652 1.02 3.19 -23.67
C VAL A 652 0.08 3.43 -22.49
N ASN A 653 -1.14 3.91 -22.75
CA ASN A 653 -2.17 4.00 -21.71
C ASN A 653 -2.58 2.58 -21.28
N VAL A 654 -2.10 2.16 -20.11
CA VAL A 654 -2.35 0.79 -19.60
C VAL A 654 -3.84 0.56 -19.34
N THR A 655 -4.61 1.59 -18.97
CA THR A 655 -6.06 1.51 -18.78
C THR A 655 -6.77 1.18 -20.10
N SER A 656 -6.53 1.99 -21.14
CA SER A 656 -7.09 1.75 -22.48
C SER A 656 -6.58 0.44 -23.10
N HIS A 657 -5.34 0.04 -22.84
CA HIS A 657 -4.75 -1.20 -23.33
C HIS A 657 -5.46 -2.44 -22.78
N ILE A 658 -5.76 -2.46 -21.47
CA ILE A 658 -6.60 -3.50 -20.86
C ILE A 658 -7.97 -3.54 -21.54
N GLN A 659 -8.63 -2.39 -21.68
CA GLN A 659 -9.95 -2.30 -22.30
C GLN A 659 -9.97 -2.78 -23.77
N TRP A 660 -8.93 -2.46 -24.54
CA TRP A 660 -8.80 -2.83 -25.96
C TRP A 660 -8.75 -4.35 -26.16
N TYR A 661 -8.07 -5.07 -25.26
CA TYR A 661 -8.00 -6.52 -25.27
C TYR A 661 -9.26 -7.19 -24.69
N LEU A 662 -9.82 -6.68 -23.58
CA LEU A 662 -11.08 -7.18 -23.02
C LEU A 662 -12.25 -7.08 -24.00
N THR A 663 -12.38 -5.95 -24.72
CA THR A 663 -13.43 -5.75 -25.74
C THR A 663 -13.29 -6.68 -26.96
N ARG A 664 -12.13 -7.34 -27.12
CA ARG A 664 -11.86 -8.34 -28.17
C ARG A 664 -11.87 -9.79 -27.63
N GLY A 665 -12.38 -10.00 -26.41
CA GLY A 665 -12.54 -11.32 -25.80
C GLY A 665 -11.25 -11.96 -25.27
N VAL A 666 -10.15 -11.19 -25.16
CA VAL A 666 -8.87 -11.67 -24.64
C VAL A 666 -8.83 -11.51 -23.12
N ASP A 667 -8.56 -12.60 -22.40
CA ASP A 667 -8.40 -12.58 -20.95
C ASP A 667 -7.04 -11.97 -20.57
N VAL A 668 -7.01 -10.65 -20.40
CA VAL A 668 -5.79 -9.89 -20.10
C VAL A 668 -5.55 -9.73 -18.59
N LYS A 669 -4.31 -9.96 -18.17
CA LYS A 669 -3.73 -9.52 -16.90
C LYS A 669 -2.51 -8.62 -17.16
N VAL A 670 -2.25 -7.71 -16.24
CA VAL A 670 -1.14 -6.77 -16.27
C VAL A 670 -0.26 -6.96 -15.04
N VAL A 671 1.06 -6.90 -15.22
CA VAL A 671 2.03 -6.86 -14.14
C VAL A 671 2.73 -5.51 -14.16
N LEU A 672 2.52 -4.69 -13.13
CA LEU A 672 3.19 -3.39 -12.97
C LEU A 672 4.50 -3.57 -12.21
N MET A 673 5.62 -3.53 -12.94
CA MET A 673 6.96 -3.56 -12.39
C MET A 673 7.40 -2.15 -11.96
N LEU A 674 7.44 -1.94 -10.65
CA LEU A 674 7.91 -0.73 -9.99
C LEU A 674 9.37 -0.87 -9.56
N ARG A 675 10.05 0.27 -9.45
CA ARG A 675 11.46 0.40 -9.06
C ARG A 675 11.64 1.76 -8.38
N ASP A 676 12.70 1.96 -7.61
CA ASP A 676 13.10 3.28 -7.12
C ASP A 676 13.20 4.30 -8.28
N LYS A 677 12.48 5.45 -8.16
CA LYS A 677 12.46 6.49 -9.21
C LYS A 677 13.86 6.98 -9.52
N THR A 678 14.65 7.32 -8.50
CA THR A 678 16.03 7.80 -8.68
C THR A 678 16.93 6.80 -9.41
N ILE A 679 16.72 5.49 -9.22
CA ILE A 679 17.43 4.46 -9.97
C ILE A 679 16.92 4.39 -11.43
N SER A 680 15.60 4.47 -11.66
CA SER A 680 15.02 4.58 -13.02
C SER A 680 15.58 5.78 -13.79
N THR A 681 15.53 6.96 -13.20
CA THR A 681 16.03 8.20 -13.81
C THR A 681 17.55 8.12 -14.07
N LYS A 682 18.34 7.52 -13.16
CA LYS A 682 19.79 7.29 -13.37
C LYS A 682 20.09 6.22 -14.42
N GLU A 683 19.24 5.21 -14.62
CA GLU A 683 19.37 4.22 -15.70
C GLU A 683 19.14 4.88 -17.06
N LYS A 684 18.06 5.67 -17.19
CA LYS A 684 17.76 6.44 -18.40
C LYS A 684 18.88 7.42 -18.76
N LEU A 685 19.36 8.22 -17.80
CA LEU A 685 20.47 9.17 -17.99
C LEU A 685 21.81 8.51 -18.34
N ARG A 686 21.99 7.21 -18.01
CA ARG A 686 23.19 6.43 -18.35
C ARG A 686 23.07 5.75 -19.72
N ASN A 687 21.87 5.66 -20.29
CA ASN A 687 21.63 5.03 -21.59
C ASN A 687 22.23 5.89 -22.73
N ARG A 688 23.47 5.59 -23.14
CA ARG A 688 24.23 6.28 -24.22
C ARG A 688 23.56 6.34 -25.60
N ARG A 689 22.33 5.83 -25.75
CA ARG A 689 21.46 6.02 -26.93
C ARG A 689 20.54 7.24 -26.79
N CYS A 690 20.59 7.90 -25.63
CA CYS A 690 19.60 8.87 -25.14
C CYS A 690 20.29 9.92 -24.25
N ASP A 691 20.86 10.96 -24.86
CA ASP A 691 21.34 12.15 -24.14
C ASP A 691 20.15 13.03 -23.70
N ILE A 692 19.29 12.49 -22.83
CA ILE A 692 18.10 13.19 -22.33
C ILE A 692 18.45 14.11 -21.15
N PRO A 693 17.85 15.30 -21.05
CA PRO A 693 17.93 16.12 -19.84
C PRO A 693 17.29 15.44 -18.63
N LEU A 694 17.77 15.75 -17.42
CA LEU A 694 17.24 15.25 -16.15
C LEU A 694 15.75 15.60 -15.97
N GLU A 695 15.34 16.77 -16.47
CA GLU A 695 13.97 17.27 -16.45
C GLU A 695 13.06 16.37 -17.29
N VAL A 696 13.51 15.98 -18.50
CA VAL A 696 12.77 15.08 -19.39
C VAL A 696 12.69 13.67 -18.80
N ALA A 697 13.80 13.15 -18.27
CA ALA A 697 13.83 11.85 -17.60
C ALA A 697 12.83 11.78 -16.42
N ASN A 698 12.74 12.85 -15.62
CA ASN A 698 11.77 12.98 -14.53
C ASN A 698 10.32 13.05 -15.04
N VAL A 699 10.02 13.90 -16.03
CA VAL A 699 8.68 14.04 -16.62
C VAL A 699 8.20 12.72 -17.23
N GLU A 700 9.09 11.97 -17.88
CA GLU A 700 8.77 10.63 -18.37
C GLU A 700 8.46 9.66 -17.24
N ASP A 701 9.26 9.61 -16.17
CA ASP A 701 9.02 8.72 -15.03
C ASP A 701 7.71 9.07 -14.30
N ASP A 702 7.40 10.35 -14.11
CA ASP A 702 6.15 10.79 -13.50
C ASP A 702 4.92 10.51 -14.41
N THR A 703 5.09 10.64 -15.73
CA THR A 703 4.05 10.26 -16.71
C THR A 703 3.80 8.75 -16.71
N SER A 704 4.87 7.95 -16.72
CA SER A 704 4.79 6.49 -16.59
C SER A 704 4.07 6.08 -15.31
N MET A 705 4.47 6.66 -14.17
CA MET A 705 3.85 6.35 -12.87
C MET A 705 2.38 6.78 -12.79
N LYS A 706 2.00 7.91 -13.40
CA LYS A 706 0.59 8.31 -13.51
C LYS A 706 -0.25 7.26 -14.25
N ILE A 707 0.25 6.76 -15.38
CA ILE A 707 -0.47 5.77 -16.19
C ILE A 707 -0.58 4.41 -15.47
N MET A 708 0.49 3.95 -14.81
CA MET A 708 0.46 2.73 -13.99
C MET A 708 -0.55 2.85 -12.83
N ARG A 709 -0.57 4.00 -12.16
CA ARG A 709 -1.53 4.33 -11.10
C ARG A 709 -2.98 4.24 -11.61
N GLU A 710 -3.29 4.90 -12.72
CA GLU A 710 -4.63 4.97 -13.30
C GLU A 710 -5.19 3.56 -13.64
N ALA A 711 -4.35 2.69 -14.19
CA ALA A 711 -4.74 1.31 -14.49
C ALA A 711 -5.00 0.48 -13.21
N TYR A 712 -4.19 0.65 -12.16
CA TYR A 712 -4.42 -0.01 -10.87
C TYR A 712 -5.67 0.54 -10.14
N GLN A 713 -5.93 1.84 -10.20
CA GLN A 713 -7.19 2.44 -9.70
C GLN A 713 -8.41 1.85 -10.41
N THR A 714 -8.33 1.70 -11.74
CA THR A 714 -9.47 1.32 -12.58
C THR A 714 -9.82 -0.17 -12.45
N TYR A 715 -8.81 -1.06 -12.48
CA TYR A 715 -9.04 -2.51 -12.55
C TYR A 715 -8.60 -3.29 -11.30
N GLY A 716 -7.72 -2.72 -10.46
CA GLY A 716 -7.26 -3.33 -9.21
C GLY A 716 -6.65 -4.73 -9.33
N GLU A 717 -6.58 -5.40 -8.19
CA GLU A 717 -5.90 -6.70 -8.01
C GLU A 717 -6.49 -7.87 -8.81
N GLU A 718 -7.69 -7.73 -9.40
CA GLU A 718 -8.28 -8.77 -10.27
C GLU A 718 -7.49 -8.91 -11.59
N ARG A 719 -7.01 -7.77 -12.11
CA ARG A 719 -6.36 -7.66 -13.41
C ARG A 719 -4.92 -7.17 -13.33
N VAL A 720 -4.55 -6.48 -12.24
CA VAL A 720 -3.29 -5.72 -12.13
C VAL A 720 -2.50 -6.17 -10.91
N THR A 721 -1.47 -6.98 -11.13
CA THR A 721 -0.50 -7.39 -10.10
C THR A 721 0.61 -6.34 -10.00
N VAL A 722 0.80 -5.72 -8.83
CA VAL A 722 1.93 -4.81 -8.58
C VAL A 722 3.15 -5.59 -8.07
N VAL A 723 4.31 -5.38 -8.67
CA VAL A 723 5.59 -6.02 -8.32
C VAL A 723 6.65 -4.95 -8.11
N SER A 724 7.37 -4.99 -6.99
CA SER A 724 8.61 -4.21 -6.82
C SER A 724 9.82 -5.02 -7.26
N TYR A 725 10.68 -4.42 -8.07
CA TYR A 725 11.97 -4.97 -8.46
C TYR A 725 12.86 -5.23 -7.24
N GLU A 726 12.86 -4.31 -6.28
CA GLU A 726 13.60 -4.41 -5.01
C GLU A 726 13.12 -5.62 -4.22
N GLY A 727 11.80 -5.80 -4.06
CA GLY A 727 11.20 -7.00 -3.44
C GLY A 727 11.55 -8.29 -4.18
N LEU A 728 11.59 -8.26 -5.51
CA LEU A 728 11.93 -9.40 -6.37
C LEU A 728 13.42 -9.77 -6.26
N MET A 729 14.33 -8.80 -6.14
CA MET A 729 15.76 -9.07 -5.86
C MET A 729 16.01 -9.47 -4.40
N GLN A 730 15.18 -8.98 -3.47
CA GLN A 730 15.28 -9.23 -2.03
C GLN A 730 14.83 -10.65 -1.65
N PHE A 731 13.65 -11.10 -2.11
CA PHE A 731 13.09 -12.42 -1.78
C PHE A 731 13.29 -13.48 -2.86
N LYS A 732 13.65 -13.08 -4.09
CA LYS A 732 13.96 -13.97 -5.21
C LYS A 732 12.84 -14.97 -5.51
N GLN A 733 13.18 -16.26 -5.49
CA GLN A 733 12.30 -17.40 -5.77
C GLN A 733 10.95 -17.32 -5.07
N SER A 734 10.91 -16.96 -3.78
CA SER A 734 9.68 -16.95 -2.98
C SER A 734 8.63 -16.01 -3.56
N TYR A 735 9.01 -14.75 -3.77
CA TYR A 735 8.12 -13.73 -4.31
C TYR A 735 7.88 -13.94 -5.82
N LEU A 736 8.83 -14.51 -6.57
CA LEU A 736 8.60 -14.93 -7.96
C LEU A 736 7.52 -16.03 -8.08
N PHE A 737 7.51 -17.01 -7.17
CA PHE A 737 6.46 -18.02 -7.10
C PHE A 737 5.11 -17.42 -6.69
N GLU A 738 5.09 -16.38 -5.84
CA GLU A 738 3.86 -15.63 -5.58
C GLU A 738 3.34 -14.90 -6.84
N ILE A 739 4.23 -14.28 -7.63
CA ILE A 739 3.86 -13.66 -8.91
C ILE A 739 3.27 -14.68 -9.87
N TYR A 740 3.93 -15.82 -10.09
CA TYR A 740 3.43 -16.90 -10.94
C TYR A 740 2.02 -17.35 -10.53
N LYS A 741 1.80 -17.59 -9.23
CA LYS A 741 0.50 -18.09 -8.74
C LYS A 741 -0.60 -17.03 -8.73
N SER A 742 -0.26 -15.74 -8.58
CA SER A 742 -1.21 -14.62 -8.80
C SER A 742 -1.69 -14.52 -10.25
N LEU A 743 -0.80 -14.85 -11.21
CA LEU A 743 -1.13 -14.89 -12.63
C LEU A 743 -1.93 -16.14 -12.98
N GLY A 744 -1.70 -17.25 -12.29
CA GLY A 744 -2.43 -18.52 -12.44
C GLY A 744 -1.55 -19.69 -12.87
N PHE A 745 -0.23 -19.59 -12.72
CA PHE A 745 0.73 -20.61 -13.14
C PHE A 745 1.27 -21.44 -11.97
N GLU A 746 1.30 -22.76 -12.14
CA GLU A 746 1.97 -23.71 -11.24
C GLU A 746 3.39 -24.01 -11.72
N SER A 747 4.22 -22.98 -11.85
CA SER A 747 5.59 -23.11 -12.36
C SER A 747 6.65 -23.17 -11.26
N THR A 748 7.61 -24.07 -11.43
CA THR A 748 8.82 -24.18 -10.61
C THR A 748 10.05 -23.56 -11.25
N TYR A 749 9.92 -22.85 -12.38
CA TYR A 749 11.05 -22.25 -13.10
C TYR A 749 11.68 -21.08 -12.31
N ILE A 750 12.99 -21.14 -12.11
CA ILE A 750 13.78 -20.13 -11.39
C ILE A 750 14.84 -19.56 -12.34
N PRO A 751 14.82 -18.25 -12.66
CA PRO A 751 15.87 -17.59 -13.41
C PRO A 751 17.07 -17.21 -12.50
N ASP A 752 18.22 -16.93 -13.09
CA ASP A 752 19.37 -16.40 -12.36
C ASP A 752 19.13 -14.95 -11.92
N PHE A 753 18.98 -14.73 -10.62
CA PHE A 753 18.71 -13.41 -10.03
C PHE A 753 19.95 -12.51 -10.03
N VAL A 754 20.09 -11.69 -11.07
CA VAL A 754 21.08 -10.61 -11.17
C VAL A 754 20.47 -9.28 -10.69
N ASP A 755 21.01 -8.78 -9.59
CA ASP A 755 20.64 -7.51 -8.96
C ASP A 755 21.44 -6.36 -9.60
N GLU A 756 20.78 -5.64 -10.51
CA GLU A 756 21.38 -4.57 -11.32
C GLU A 756 21.38 -3.21 -10.62
N ASN A 757 20.56 -2.99 -9.57
CA ASN A 757 20.57 -1.76 -8.78
C ASN A 757 21.98 -1.46 -8.23
N ARG A 758 22.79 -2.50 -7.99
CA ARG A 758 24.22 -2.42 -7.62
C ARG A 758 25.04 -1.45 -8.47
N MET A 759 24.83 -1.39 -9.79
CA MET A 759 25.67 -0.56 -10.66
C MET A 759 25.45 0.95 -10.48
N TYR A 760 24.31 1.34 -9.89
CA TYR A 760 23.94 2.73 -9.59
C TYR A 760 24.28 3.16 -8.15
N VAL A 761 24.56 2.19 -7.27
CA VAL A 761 24.79 2.45 -5.83
C VAL A 761 26.20 2.04 -5.37
N ALA A 762 26.99 1.34 -6.19
CA ALA A 762 28.37 0.99 -5.89
C ALA A 762 29.41 2.10 -6.16
N GLN A 763 29.13 3.07 -7.03
CA GLN A 763 30.14 4.01 -7.56
C GLN A 763 30.81 4.87 -6.46
N ASP A 764 30.08 5.27 -5.41
CA ASP A 764 30.61 6.04 -4.28
C ASP A 764 31.79 5.36 -3.55
N ARG A 765 31.86 4.02 -3.54
CA ARG A 765 32.89 3.29 -2.78
C ARG A 765 34.30 3.42 -3.35
N GLN A 766 34.46 3.59 -4.66
CA GLN A 766 35.80 3.76 -5.26
C GLN A 766 36.39 5.14 -4.95
N HIS A 767 35.56 6.19 -4.96
CA HIS A 767 36.03 7.56 -4.69
C HIS A 767 36.42 7.79 -3.22
N GLN A 768 35.76 7.15 -2.25
CA GLN A 768 36.18 7.20 -0.84
C GLN A 768 37.60 6.64 -0.63
N LEU A 769 38.00 5.62 -1.40
CA LEU A 769 39.34 5.01 -1.34
C LEU A 769 40.42 5.83 -2.07
N HIS A 770 40.05 6.76 -2.95
CA HIS A 770 41.00 7.62 -3.67
C HIS A 770 41.14 9.02 -3.06
N GLY A 771 40.03 9.65 -2.61
CA GLY A 771 40.08 10.94 -1.93
C GLY A 771 40.87 10.92 -0.62
N SER A 772 40.76 9.83 0.14
CA SER A 772 41.52 9.61 1.38
C SER A 772 43.03 9.43 1.14
N SER A 773 43.44 8.91 -0.02
CA SER A 773 44.84 8.78 -0.42
C SER A 773 45.47 10.15 -0.75
N LEU A 774 44.76 10.99 -1.50
CA LEU A 774 45.24 12.32 -1.89
C LEU A 774 45.44 13.27 -0.70
N HIS A 775 44.52 13.27 0.26
CA HIS A 775 44.70 14.09 1.47
C HIS A 775 45.86 13.63 2.34
N LYS A 776 46.13 12.32 2.41
CA LYS A 776 47.21 11.78 3.26
C LYS A 776 48.61 12.15 2.76
N LYS A 777 48.79 12.47 1.47
CA LYS A 777 50.07 12.97 0.94
C LYS A 777 50.40 14.40 1.37
N ARG A 778 49.42 15.28 1.55
CA ARG A 778 49.67 16.70 1.93
C ARG A 778 50.08 16.92 3.39
N HIS A 779 50.01 15.90 4.24
CA HIS A 779 50.43 15.97 5.65
C HIS A 779 51.79 15.32 5.94
N VAL A 780 52.58 15.03 4.90
CA VAL A 780 53.95 14.47 5.01
C VAL A 780 55.01 15.42 4.43
N GLU A 781 54.59 16.55 3.84
CA GLU A 781 55.45 17.58 3.22
C GLU A 781 55.13 18.97 3.81
N GLY A 782 55.03 19.07 5.14
CA GLY A 782 54.78 20.30 5.90
C GLY A 782 55.28 20.21 7.33
#